data_AF-A0A1C5W2Y8-F1
#
_entry.id   AF-A0A1C5W2Y8-F1
#
_cell.length_a   1.000
_cell.length_b   1.000
_cell.length_c   1.000
_cell.angle_alpha   90.00
_cell.angle_beta   90.00
_cell.angle_gamma   90.00
#
_symmetry.space_group_name_H-M   'P 1'
#
loop_
_entity.id
_entity.type
_entity.pdbx_description
1 polymer ?
#
loop_
_entity_poly.entity_id
_entity_poly.type
_entity_poly.pdbx_seq_one_letter_code
_entity_poly.pdbx_strand_id
1 'polypeptide(L)'
;MIMTPTLVFPDDEVVKIDKHKDTNGEYDRAPHFSYQFNCTAGSAMRWALCEYTNLKTGEVNHSYFPKGGDINTFYNGDKVGVNELVFNDIAENGHDYQYQYILFQTDPTTIADDTQYGDGVGLYDMYFCRGKVQRAGSSTSFYINKEIGNLKDAYYYERADGSNYLVGGAYMEIGEERRFIEKYDYKTGMVTLKSAFTNTPTVGTEFRIFTNYFIDKPHYVKCRNDPDCIVTAEVNENNSTRPIHCETTYTHPNHVGLKYYKYYLYQTINSNVVYDGTIQDSTNDTTQVNLGKSIGENIVNKCITIEVEPSGTEGHVTEGINGFISNYNTATGMAIIYCPANTQFVKGAKFTVYSETQKLIGESPAIYNFRLNYDFYVMQAGNSYCVVSEIMTLDDKMYHFSKRVSFQGNELGDLVNNFNCLMINNRIAMLSWNTTLSGTAKIFRRNVNEEDYVFLGTTNTKSFFDTTVGNKQTYEYYVCYGDYKPYKSEQVSVDKDGWFIYSLTDLGTKYNKKYYAISECWEFITGMTDNDITSNIGLAVHTGTGIKPKTTRTVTDYESGSFSADLLTINCPDGRIVDNIDRVKAWTKFIKGKNDFMLKSHKGDVWIINISDNPTRIYDSTSVLGLTNIKYDWIEVEDINDVIIIR
;
A
#
# COMPACT_ATOMS: atom_id res chain seq x y z
N MET A 1 -23.96 -9.66 -33.60
CA MET A 1 -23.31 -8.34 -33.51
C MET A 1 -22.97 -8.14 -32.04
N ILE A 2 -21.72 -7.88 -31.70
CA ILE A 2 -21.27 -7.84 -30.29
C ILE A 2 -20.64 -6.47 -30.08
N MET A 3 -21.34 -5.56 -29.40
CA MET A 3 -20.65 -4.50 -28.66
C MET A 3 -19.92 -5.20 -27.52
N THR A 4 -18.59 -5.15 -27.57
CA THR A 4 -17.75 -5.75 -26.53
C THR A 4 -17.26 -4.60 -25.64
N PRO A 5 -17.84 -4.39 -24.45
CA PRO A 5 -17.27 -3.46 -23.50
C PRO A 5 -15.87 -3.98 -23.14
N THR A 6 -14.84 -3.17 -23.42
CA THR A 6 -13.49 -3.46 -22.92
C THR A 6 -13.31 -2.62 -21.68
N LEU A 7 -13.59 -3.21 -20.52
CA LEU A 7 -13.46 -2.56 -19.23
C LEU A 7 -12.01 -2.09 -19.03
N VAL A 8 -11.84 -0.83 -18.64
CA VAL A 8 -10.59 -0.32 -18.09
C VAL A 8 -10.98 0.34 -16.76
N PHE A 9 -10.78 -0.41 -15.67
CA PHE A 9 -11.02 -0.14 -14.23
C PHE A 9 -12.19 -0.89 -13.55
N PRO A 10 -12.02 -1.26 -12.25
CA PRO A 10 -12.58 -2.46 -11.64
C PRO A 10 -13.98 -2.22 -11.07
N ASP A 11 -14.73 -3.33 -10.97
CA ASP A 11 -15.98 -3.40 -10.22
C ASP A 11 -15.76 -2.92 -8.75
N ASP A 12 -16.77 -2.30 -8.14
CA ASP A 12 -16.88 -1.96 -6.71
C ASP A 12 -16.05 -0.77 -6.16
N GLU A 13 -16.04 0.39 -6.84
CA GLU A 13 -15.33 1.58 -6.33
C GLU A 13 -16.15 2.37 -5.28
N VAL A 14 -15.48 2.77 -4.20
CA VAL A 14 -16.00 3.70 -3.19
C VAL A 14 -15.68 5.12 -3.62
N VAL A 15 -16.70 5.85 -4.08
CA VAL A 15 -16.56 7.22 -4.58
C VAL A 15 -17.01 8.20 -3.51
N LYS A 16 -16.32 9.33 -3.42
CA LYS A 16 -16.73 10.48 -2.62
C LYS A 16 -17.54 11.41 -3.49
N ILE A 17 -18.71 11.84 -3.03
CA ILE A 17 -19.47 12.89 -3.69
C ILE A 17 -19.08 14.22 -3.05
N ASP A 18 -18.25 14.98 -3.74
CA ASP A 18 -18.00 16.38 -3.40
C ASP A 18 -19.02 17.25 -4.17
N LYS A 19 -20.05 17.74 -3.45
CA LYS A 19 -21.07 18.64 -4.02
C LYS A 19 -20.53 20.03 -4.35
N HIS A 20 -19.22 20.27 -4.15
CA HIS A 20 -18.58 21.51 -4.52
C HIS A 20 -18.30 21.52 -6.01
N LYS A 21 -19.07 22.34 -6.74
CA LYS A 21 -18.65 22.87 -8.03
C LYS A 21 -17.41 23.72 -7.81
N ASP A 22 -16.36 23.48 -8.57
CA ASP A 22 -15.22 24.39 -8.60
C ASP A 22 -15.65 25.78 -9.11
N THR A 23 -14.73 26.75 -9.14
CA THR A 23 -14.99 28.10 -9.67
C THR A 23 -15.48 28.13 -11.12
N ASN A 24 -15.37 27.02 -11.86
CA ASN A 24 -15.81 26.86 -13.23
C ASN A 24 -17.12 26.05 -13.36
N GLY A 25 -17.65 25.48 -12.28
CA GLY A 25 -18.88 24.69 -12.30
C GLY A 25 -18.69 23.17 -12.41
N GLU A 26 -17.46 22.67 -12.42
CA GLU A 26 -17.13 21.25 -12.61
C GLU A 26 -17.05 20.49 -11.27
N TYR A 27 -17.46 19.21 -11.29
CA TYR A 27 -17.40 18.34 -10.11
C TYR A 27 -16.08 17.55 -10.11
N ASP A 28 -15.42 17.48 -8.96
CA ASP A 28 -14.04 16.98 -8.79
C ASP A 28 -13.87 15.47 -9.09
N ARG A 29 -14.94 14.68 -9.05
CA ARG A 29 -14.92 13.22 -9.33
C ARG A 29 -16.25 12.76 -9.94
N ALA A 30 -16.28 12.59 -11.25
CA ALA A 30 -17.35 11.83 -11.92
C ALA A 30 -16.80 10.46 -12.32
N PRO A 31 -17.56 9.36 -12.17
CA PRO A 31 -17.17 8.08 -12.76
C PRO A 31 -16.91 8.24 -14.26
N HIS A 32 -15.77 7.75 -14.75
CA HIS A 32 -15.36 7.81 -16.16
C HIS A 32 -15.33 6.41 -16.78
N PHE A 33 -16.03 6.24 -17.91
CA PHE A 33 -16.12 4.94 -18.61
C PHE A 33 -15.54 5.04 -20.00
N SER A 34 -14.94 3.95 -20.48
CA SER A 34 -14.48 3.85 -21.87
C SER A 34 -15.18 2.71 -22.60
N TYR A 35 -15.96 3.05 -23.62
CA TYR A 35 -16.63 2.08 -24.49
C TYR A 35 -15.94 2.01 -25.85
N GLN A 36 -15.80 0.81 -26.43
CA GLN A 36 -15.42 0.68 -27.83
C GLN A 36 -16.66 0.29 -28.65
N PHE A 37 -17.03 1.14 -29.60
CA PHE A 37 -18.23 0.94 -30.40
C PHE A 37 -17.93 0.03 -31.60
N ASN A 38 -18.39 -1.22 -31.57
CA ASN A 38 -18.18 -2.19 -32.65
C ASN A 38 -19.53 -2.56 -33.30
N CYS A 39 -19.92 -1.81 -34.32
CA CYS A 39 -21.24 -1.86 -34.96
C CYS A 39 -21.11 -2.04 -36.48
N THR A 40 -22.25 -2.18 -37.19
CA THR A 40 -22.27 -2.27 -38.66
C THR A 40 -21.58 -1.04 -39.27
N ALA A 41 -20.77 -1.24 -40.31
CA ALA A 41 -20.18 -0.12 -41.06
C ALA A 41 -21.29 0.84 -41.53
N GLY A 42 -21.16 2.12 -41.22
CA GLY A 42 -22.18 3.13 -41.51
C GLY A 42 -23.26 3.29 -40.43
N SER A 43 -22.98 2.94 -39.18
CA SER A 43 -23.82 3.30 -38.02
C SER A 43 -23.09 4.26 -37.07
N ALA A 44 -23.85 5.04 -36.30
CA ALA A 44 -23.31 5.98 -35.32
C ALA A 44 -24.04 5.88 -33.97
N MET A 45 -23.37 6.30 -32.90
CA MET A 45 -23.97 6.52 -31.58
C MET A 45 -24.02 8.02 -31.31
N ARG A 46 -25.20 8.51 -30.89
CA ARG A 46 -25.39 9.91 -30.45
C ARG A 46 -26.10 10.04 -29.12
N TRP A 47 -26.90 9.04 -28.74
CA TRP A 47 -27.72 9.10 -27.55
C TRP A 47 -27.31 8.00 -26.57
N ALA A 48 -27.25 8.36 -25.29
CA ALA A 48 -27.18 7.41 -24.20
C ALA A 48 -28.17 7.81 -23.10
N LEU A 49 -28.77 6.83 -22.46
CA LEU A 49 -29.54 6.97 -21.24
C LEU A 49 -28.80 6.24 -20.12
N CYS A 50 -28.53 6.93 -19.03
CA CYS A 50 -28.04 6.31 -17.81
C CYS A 50 -29.20 6.22 -16.80
N GLU A 51 -29.53 5.00 -16.37
CA GLU A 51 -30.46 4.73 -15.28
C GLU A 51 -29.65 4.60 -13.98
N TYR A 52 -29.95 5.38 -12.95
CA TYR A 52 -29.36 5.25 -11.61
C TYR A 52 -30.43 4.80 -10.63
N THR A 53 -30.18 3.70 -9.95
CA THR A 53 -31.05 3.12 -8.94
C THR A 53 -30.39 3.27 -7.58
N ASN A 54 -31.03 4.01 -6.68
CA ASN A 54 -30.63 4.02 -5.27
C ASN A 54 -30.99 2.66 -4.66
N LEU A 55 -30.00 1.87 -4.27
CA LEU A 55 -30.23 0.50 -3.82
C LEU A 55 -30.92 0.43 -2.45
N LYS A 56 -30.90 1.52 -1.68
CA LYS A 56 -31.57 1.60 -0.39
C LYS A 56 -33.05 1.94 -0.52
N THR A 57 -33.39 2.91 -1.38
CA THR A 57 -34.78 3.40 -1.53
C THR A 57 -35.53 2.75 -2.70
N GLY A 58 -34.81 2.19 -3.67
CA GLY A 58 -35.36 1.72 -4.95
C GLY A 58 -35.72 2.84 -5.93
N GLU A 59 -35.41 4.10 -5.60
CA GLU A 59 -35.67 5.25 -6.46
C GLU A 59 -34.80 5.19 -7.72
N VAL A 60 -35.41 5.44 -8.88
CA VAL A 60 -34.72 5.43 -10.18
C VAL A 60 -34.70 6.83 -10.77
N ASN A 61 -33.50 7.34 -11.01
CA ASN A 61 -33.25 8.60 -11.69
C ASN A 61 -32.64 8.34 -13.08
N HIS A 62 -32.81 9.29 -13.99
CA HIS A 62 -32.42 9.15 -15.39
C HIS A 62 -31.56 10.34 -15.82
N SER A 63 -30.51 10.08 -16.59
CA SER A 63 -29.72 11.10 -17.29
C SER A 63 -29.66 10.78 -18.78
N TYR A 64 -30.01 11.76 -19.63
CA TYR A 64 -29.86 11.65 -21.07
C TYR A 64 -28.60 12.37 -21.53
N PHE A 65 -27.86 11.73 -22.43
CA PHE A 65 -26.69 12.31 -23.08
C PHE A 65 -26.95 12.52 -24.58
N PRO A 66 -26.51 13.67 -25.14
CA PRO A 66 -25.77 14.74 -24.46
C PRO A 66 -26.67 15.76 -23.74
N LYS A 67 -26.28 16.16 -22.52
CA LYS A 67 -26.86 17.29 -21.79
C LYS A 67 -25.94 18.51 -21.98
N GLY A 68 -26.32 19.47 -22.83
CA GLY A 68 -25.63 20.78 -22.89
C GLY A 68 -24.89 21.20 -24.16
N GLY A 69 -25.10 20.56 -25.32
CA GLY A 69 -24.84 21.22 -26.61
C GLY A 69 -23.64 20.77 -27.45
N ASP A 70 -22.75 19.90 -26.95
CA ASP A 70 -21.71 19.27 -27.78
C ASP A 70 -22.08 17.82 -28.08
N ILE A 71 -22.65 17.60 -29.27
CA ILE A 71 -23.04 16.27 -29.75
C ILE A 71 -21.80 15.61 -30.39
N ASN A 72 -21.06 14.83 -29.61
CA ASN A 72 -20.04 13.95 -30.18
C ASN A 72 -20.73 12.76 -30.84
N THR A 73 -20.57 12.64 -32.16
CA THR A 73 -21.02 11.48 -32.93
C THR A 73 -19.92 10.44 -32.91
N PHE A 74 -20.21 9.25 -32.39
CA PHE A 74 -19.24 8.17 -32.31
C PHE A 74 -19.51 7.12 -33.38
N TYR A 75 -18.47 6.75 -34.13
CA TYR A 75 -18.55 5.81 -35.24
C TYR A 75 -17.97 4.45 -34.86
N ASN A 76 -18.18 3.47 -35.74
CA ASN A 76 -17.61 2.14 -35.60
C ASN A 76 -16.07 2.19 -35.45
N GLY A 77 -15.55 1.60 -34.38
CA GLY A 77 -14.15 1.55 -34.01
C GLY A 77 -13.74 2.60 -32.96
N ASP A 78 -14.56 3.61 -32.72
CA ASP A 78 -14.25 4.70 -31.79
C ASP A 78 -14.23 4.22 -30.33
N LYS A 79 -13.37 4.85 -29.55
CA LYS A 79 -13.34 4.72 -28.09
C LYS A 79 -13.97 5.96 -27.47
N VAL A 80 -14.99 5.75 -26.66
CA VAL A 80 -15.81 6.82 -26.08
C VAL A 80 -15.58 6.87 -24.58
N GLY A 81 -15.04 8.01 -24.11
CA GLY A 81 -15.00 8.39 -22.70
C GLY A 81 -16.33 9.01 -22.27
N VAL A 82 -16.99 8.50 -21.22
CA VAL A 82 -18.20 9.11 -20.65
C VAL A 82 -17.91 9.57 -19.23
N ASN A 83 -18.01 10.88 -18.98
CA ASN A 83 -17.94 11.48 -17.65
C ASN A 83 -19.36 11.73 -17.11
N GLU A 84 -19.68 11.14 -15.96
CA GLU A 84 -21.02 11.23 -15.37
C GLU A 84 -21.24 12.46 -14.49
N LEU A 85 -21.49 13.61 -15.13
CA LEU A 85 -21.73 14.87 -14.42
C LEU A 85 -23.05 14.89 -13.62
N VAL A 86 -24.06 14.14 -14.06
CA VAL A 86 -25.40 14.13 -13.42
C VAL A 86 -25.41 13.28 -12.16
N PHE A 87 -24.52 12.29 -12.04
CA PHE A 87 -24.41 11.46 -10.85
C PHE A 87 -24.19 12.30 -9.58
N ASN A 88 -23.40 13.37 -9.65
CA ASN A 88 -23.13 14.24 -8.50
C ASN A 88 -24.32 15.09 -8.06
N ASP A 89 -25.28 15.36 -8.96
CA ASP A 89 -26.53 16.06 -8.61
C ASP A 89 -27.51 15.15 -7.85
N ILE A 90 -27.47 13.84 -8.11
CA ILE A 90 -28.42 12.84 -7.57
C ILE A 90 -27.85 12.01 -6.41
N ALA A 91 -26.53 11.85 -6.33
CA ALA A 91 -25.90 10.96 -5.38
C ALA A 91 -25.77 11.61 -3.99
N GLU A 92 -26.02 10.80 -2.96
CA GLU A 92 -25.91 11.19 -1.57
C GLU A 92 -24.91 10.30 -0.84
N ASN A 93 -24.03 10.91 -0.03
CA ASN A 93 -23.11 10.15 0.80
C ASN A 93 -23.89 9.30 1.82
N GLY A 94 -23.50 8.03 1.96
CA GLY A 94 -24.18 7.04 2.79
C GLY A 94 -25.18 6.15 2.04
N HIS A 95 -25.30 6.33 0.73
CA HIS A 95 -26.13 5.49 -0.13
C HIS A 95 -25.27 4.69 -1.11
N ASP A 96 -25.84 3.58 -1.59
CA ASP A 96 -25.26 2.74 -2.63
C ASP A 96 -26.14 2.88 -3.87
N TYR A 97 -25.50 2.96 -5.03
CA TYR A 97 -26.16 3.15 -6.30
C TYR A 97 -25.76 2.05 -7.26
N GLN A 98 -26.75 1.55 -8.00
CA GLN A 98 -26.51 0.82 -9.23
C GLN A 98 -26.75 1.77 -10.39
N TYR A 99 -25.90 1.76 -11.40
CA TYR A 99 -26.19 2.46 -12.65
C TYR A 99 -26.02 1.55 -13.86
N GLN A 100 -26.75 1.85 -14.91
CA GLN A 100 -26.77 1.07 -16.15
C GLN A 100 -26.95 1.98 -17.35
N TYR A 101 -26.06 1.83 -18.33
CA TYR A 101 -26.15 2.57 -19.58
C TYR A 101 -26.99 1.83 -20.61
N ILE A 102 -27.76 2.63 -21.34
CA ILE A 102 -28.50 2.24 -22.53
C ILE A 102 -28.01 3.12 -23.66
N LEU A 103 -27.27 2.51 -24.59
CA LEU A 103 -26.65 3.20 -25.72
C LEU A 103 -27.52 3.01 -26.96
N PHE A 104 -27.80 4.10 -27.67
CA PHE A 104 -28.68 4.08 -28.84
C PHE A 104 -27.93 4.30 -30.15
N GLN A 105 -28.16 3.39 -31.09
CA GLN A 105 -27.67 3.42 -32.45
C GLN A 105 -28.60 4.24 -33.35
N THR A 106 -27.98 5.04 -34.20
CA THR A 106 -28.62 6.01 -35.10
C THR A 106 -28.07 5.84 -36.52
N ASP A 107 -28.91 6.08 -37.52
CA ASP A 107 -28.49 6.13 -38.92
C ASP A 107 -27.76 7.46 -39.20
N PRO A 108 -26.44 7.44 -39.51
CA PRO A 108 -25.65 8.63 -39.70
C PRO A 108 -26.07 9.46 -40.92
N THR A 109 -26.77 8.87 -41.90
CA THR A 109 -27.22 9.56 -43.11
C THR A 109 -28.46 10.43 -42.90
N THR A 110 -29.17 10.18 -41.80
CA THR A 110 -30.38 10.93 -41.44
C THR A 110 -30.12 12.09 -40.47
N ILE A 111 -28.85 12.29 -40.13
CA ILE A 111 -28.41 13.34 -39.22
C ILE A 111 -28.35 14.66 -39.99
N ALA A 112 -29.17 15.64 -39.60
CA ALA A 112 -29.09 17.00 -40.13
C ALA A 112 -27.94 17.77 -39.45
N ASP A 113 -27.09 18.43 -40.26
CA ASP A 113 -25.89 19.16 -39.82
C ASP A 113 -26.18 20.38 -38.91
N ASP A 114 -27.42 20.89 -38.83
CA ASP A 114 -27.73 22.17 -38.15
C ASP A 114 -28.57 22.07 -36.87
N THR A 115 -29.10 20.89 -36.54
CA THR A 115 -30.00 20.78 -35.38
C THR A 115 -29.20 20.61 -34.09
N GLN A 116 -29.41 21.53 -33.14
CA GLN A 116 -28.81 21.52 -31.80
C GLN A 116 -29.08 20.22 -30.99
N TYR A 117 -29.98 19.35 -31.49
CA TYR A 117 -30.35 18.06 -30.89
C TYR A 117 -30.03 16.83 -31.77
N GLY A 118 -29.60 17.03 -33.02
CA GLY A 118 -29.07 15.93 -33.84
C GLY A 118 -30.06 14.79 -34.11
N ASP A 119 -31.25 15.12 -34.59
CA ASP A 119 -32.38 14.21 -34.81
C ASP A 119 -32.11 13.18 -35.93
N GLY A 120 -31.37 12.12 -35.64
CA GLY A 120 -31.17 10.99 -36.55
C GLY A 120 -32.15 9.84 -36.28
N VAL A 121 -32.65 9.20 -37.32
CA VAL A 121 -33.54 8.04 -37.23
C VAL A 121 -32.80 6.88 -36.55
N GLY A 122 -33.42 6.28 -35.53
CA GLY A 122 -32.88 5.10 -34.86
C GLY A 122 -32.65 3.96 -35.86
N LEU A 123 -31.45 3.37 -35.83
CA LEU A 123 -31.09 2.27 -36.73
C LEU A 123 -31.39 0.94 -36.04
N TYR A 124 -32.56 0.38 -36.34
CA TYR A 124 -33.02 -0.88 -35.74
C TYR A 124 -32.48 -2.06 -36.55
N ASP A 125 -31.22 -2.43 -36.40
CA ASP A 125 -30.61 -3.57 -37.09
C ASP A 125 -29.94 -4.56 -36.13
N MET A 126 -29.94 -4.25 -34.83
CA MET A 126 -29.36 -5.10 -33.81
C MET A 126 -30.30 -6.27 -33.49
N TYR A 127 -29.94 -7.47 -33.96
CA TYR A 127 -30.70 -8.68 -33.62
C TYR A 127 -30.74 -8.90 -32.11
N PHE A 128 -31.95 -8.96 -31.55
CA PHE A 128 -32.18 -9.09 -30.11
C PHE A 128 -32.60 -10.52 -29.75
N CYS A 129 -33.73 -10.98 -30.27
CA CYS A 129 -34.21 -12.34 -30.01
C CYS A 129 -35.13 -12.85 -31.13
N ARG A 130 -35.49 -14.14 -31.04
CA ARG A 130 -36.53 -14.76 -31.86
C ARG A 130 -37.43 -15.61 -30.98
N GLY A 131 -38.67 -15.79 -31.39
CA GLY A 131 -39.61 -16.61 -30.64
C GLY A 131 -40.84 -16.95 -31.45
N LYS A 132 -41.88 -17.44 -30.76
CA LYS A 132 -43.19 -17.74 -31.33
C LYS A 132 -44.28 -17.00 -30.59
N VAL A 133 -45.31 -16.57 -31.29
CA VAL A 133 -46.53 -16.02 -30.69
C VAL A 133 -47.13 -17.08 -29.76
N GLN A 134 -47.33 -16.72 -28.49
CA GLN A 134 -47.79 -17.63 -27.43
C GLN A 134 -49.31 -17.64 -27.32
N ARG A 135 -49.94 -16.48 -27.51
CA ARG A 135 -51.40 -16.33 -27.50
C ARG A 135 -51.81 -15.29 -28.52
N ALA A 136 -52.82 -15.63 -29.31
CA ALA A 136 -53.42 -14.71 -30.27
C ALA A 136 -54.07 -13.51 -29.53
N GLY A 137 -54.15 -12.39 -30.24
CA GLY A 137 -54.83 -11.18 -29.81
C GLY A 137 -55.42 -10.45 -31.01
N SER A 138 -55.03 -9.21 -31.23
CA SER A 138 -55.29 -8.42 -32.44
C SER A 138 -54.03 -8.27 -33.28
N SER A 139 -54.15 -7.59 -34.42
CA SER A 139 -53.02 -7.24 -35.27
C SER A 139 -52.09 -6.17 -34.67
N THR A 140 -52.48 -5.50 -33.58
CA THR A 140 -51.67 -4.52 -32.84
C THR A 140 -51.30 -4.96 -31.44
N SER A 141 -51.92 -6.00 -30.89
CA SER A 141 -51.62 -6.47 -29.55
C SER A 141 -51.83 -7.97 -29.40
N PHE A 142 -50.78 -8.69 -29.04
CA PHE A 142 -50.79 -10.13 -28.84
C PHE A 142 -49.72 -10.54 -27.82
N TYR A 143 -49.58 -11.83 -27.53
CA TYR A 143 -48.70 -12.31 -26.47
C TYR A 143 -47.53 -13.07 -27.06
N ILE A 144 -46.33 -12.66 -26.67
CA ILE A 144 -45.08 -13.37 -26.91
C ILE A 144 -44.58 -13.99 -25.60
N ASN A 145 -43.37 -14.53 -25.58
CA ASN A 145 -42.77 -15.03 -24.35
C ASN A 145 -42.80 -13.93 -23.25
N LYS A 146 -43.23 -14.31 -22.05
CA LYS A 146 -43.07 -13.47 -20.85
C LYS A 146 -41.60 -13.45 -20.43
N GLU A 147 -41.24 -12.50 -19.58
CA GLU A 147 -39.91 -12.41 -18.96
C GLU A 147 -38.74 -12.33 -19.96
N ILE A 148 -38.98 -11.73 -21.14
CA ILE A 148 -37.88 -11.40 -22.07
C ILE A 148 -37.08 -10.25 -21.46
N GLY A 149 -36.01 -10.58 -20.75
CA GLY A 149 -35.13 -9.61 -20.11
C GLY A 149 -34.58 -8.59 -21.10
N ASN A 150 -34.46 -7.32 -20.66
CA ASN A 150 -33.94 -6.18 -21.44
C ASN A 150 -34.76 -5.74 -22.67
N LEU A 151 -35.90 -6.38 -22.95
CA LEU A 151 -36.89 -5.83 -23.89
C LEU A 151 -37.63 -4.69 -23.17
N LYS A 152 -37.42 -3.46 -23.62
CA LYS A 152 -37.94 -2.26 -22.99
C LYS A 152 -39.02 -1.62 -23.85
N ASP A 153 -39.86 -0.80 -23.23
CA ASP A 153 -40.82 0.06 -23.92
C ASP A 153 -40.11 1.08 -24.81
N ALA A 154 -40.86 1.74 -25.70
CA ALA A 154 -40.32 2.80 -26.53
C ALA A 154 -39.80 3.99 -25.70
N TYR A 155 -38.58 4.44 -25.97
CA TYR A 155 -37.94 5.57 -25.32
C TYR A 155 -38.25 6.87 -26.05
N TYR A 156 -39.05 7.71 -25.41
CA TYR A 156 -39.35 9.06 -25.87
C TYR A 156 -38.62 10.09 -25.00
N TYR A 157 -37.95 11.05 -25.63
CA TYR A 157 -37.37 12.22 -24.99
C TYR A 157 -38.27 13.43 -25.21
N GLU A 158 -38.75 14.04 -24.12
CA GLU A 158 -39.56 15.25 -24.17
C GLU A 158 -38.63 16.47 -24.27
N ARG A 159 -38.82 17.27 -25.33
CA ARG A 159 -38.06 18.48 -25.57
C ARG A 159 -38.62 19.64 -24.75
N ALA A 160 -37.83 20.72 -24.64
CA ALA A 160 -38.24 21.94 -23.94
C ALA A 160 -39.51 22.60 -24.52
N ASP A 161 -39.85 22.30 -25.79
CA ASP A 161 -41.08 22.77 -26.45
C ASP A 161 -42.29 21.83 -26.24
N GLY A 162 -42.14 20.75 -25.46
CA GLY A 162 -43.17 19.74 -25.18
C GLY A 162 -43.35 18.68 -26.27
N SER A 163 -42.52 18.69 -27.32
CA SER A 163 -42.55 17.64 -28.35
C SER A 163 -41.77 16.39 -27.92
N ASN A 164 -42.24 15.20 -28.33
CA ASN A 164 -41.61 13.92 -27.99
C ASN A 164 -40.80 13.37 -29.16
N TYR A 165 -39.52 13.10 -28.92
CA TYR A 165 -38.60 12.50 -29.88
C TYR A 165 -38.38 11.02 -29.57
N LEU A 166 -38.51 10.14 -30.57
CA LEU A 166 -38.26 8.71 -30.40
C LEU A 166 -36.75 8.42 -30.47
N VAL A 167 -36.13 8.19 -29.32
CA VAL A 167 -34.69 7.93 -29.19
C VAL A 167 -34.36 6.46 -29.48
N GLY A 168 -35.22 5.54 -29.01
CA GLY A 168 -35.01 4.13 -29.26
C GLY A 168 -36.16 3.22 -28.84
N GLY A 169 -35.99 1.95 -29.17
CA GLY A 169 -36.99 0.92 -28.93
C GLY A 169 -36.70 -0.35 -29.73
N ALA A 170 -37.76 -1.09 -30.04
CA ALA A 170 -37.64 -2.37 -30.71
C ALA A 170 -38.64 -2.48 -31.87
N TYR A 171 -38.22 -3.15 -32.94
CA TYR A 171 -39.11 -3.58 -34.01
C TYR A 171 -39.25 -5.09 -34.00
N MET A 172 -40.49 -5.54 -34.18
CA MET A 172 -40.84 -6.93 -34.41
C MET A 172 -41.00 -7.18 -35.91
N GLU A 173 -40.39 -8.26 -36.40
CA GLU A 173 -40.52 -8.80 -37.74
C GLU A 173 -41.34 -10.09 -37.68
N ILE A 174 -42.40 -10.17 -38.49
CA ILE A 174 -43.19 -11.36 -38.72
C ILE A 174 -43.42 -11.47 -40.23
N GLY A 175 -42.91 -12.55 -40.84
CA GLY A 175 -42.90 -12.68 -42.30
C GLY A 175 -42.08 -11.57 -42.96
N GLU A 176 -42.69 -10.86 -43.91
CA GLU A 176 -42.08 -9.70 -44.61
C GLU A 176 -42.48 -8.35 -43.97
N GLU A 177 -43.24 -8.38 -42.88
CA GLU A 177 -43.74 -7.18 -42.22
C GLU A 177 -42.93 -6.85 -40.96
N ARG A 178 -42.67 -5.55 -40.77
CA ARG A 178 -41.98 -5.03 -39.59
C ARG A 178 -42.83 -4.00 -38.86
N ARG A 179 -42.94 -4.09 -37.54
CA ARG A 179 -43.77 -3.22 -36.70
C ARG A 179 -43.04 -2.78 -35.44
N PHE A 180 -43.19 -1.51 -35.08
CA PHE A 180 -42.56 -0.94 -33.89
C PHE A 180 -43.31 -1.40 -32.65
N ILE A 181 -42.57 -1.89 -31.66
CA ILE A 181 -43.07 -2.23 -30.33
C ILE A 181 -43.15 -0.96 -29.51
N GLU A 182 -44.36 -0.57 -29.15
CA GLU A 182 -44.60 0.60 -28.30
C GLU A 182 -44.51 0.24 -26.82
N LYS A 183 -45.07 -0.92 -26.43
CA LYS A 183 -45.01 -1.43 -25.06
C LYS A 183 -44.84 -2.95 -25.00
N TYR A 184 -44.17 -3.42 -23.95
CA TYR A 184 -44.05 -4.83 -23.61
C TYR A 184 -44.27 -5.04 -22.10
N ASP A 185 -45.33 -5.78 -21.76
CA ASP A 185 -45.56 -6.20 -20.38
C ASP A 185 -44.69 -7.43 -20.06
N TYR A 186 -43.63 -7.20 -19.29
CA TYR A 186 -42.70 -8.23 -18.84
C TYR A 186 -43.39 -9.41 -18.12
N LYS A 187 -44.44 -9.17 -17.33
CA LYS A 187 -45.10 -10.20 -16.52
C LYS A 187 -46.03 -11.07 -17.35
N THR A 188 -46.78 -10.44 -18.27
CA THR A 188 -47.80 -11.16 -19.06
C THR A 188 -47.29 -11.60 -20.43
N GLY A 189 -46.22 -11.01 -20.94
CA GLY A 189 -45.71 -11.21 -22.29
C GLY A 189 -46.51 -10.45 -23.36
N MET A 190 -47.40 -9.54 -22.96
CA MET A 190 -48.22 -8.78 -23.91
C MET A 190 -47.38 -7.72 -24.62
N VAL A 191 -47.36 -7.77 -25.94
CA VAL A 191 -46.76 -6.72 -26.78
C VAL A 191 -47.87 -5.82 -27.33
N THR A 192 -47.61 -4.52 -27.40
CA THR A 192 -48.44 -3.52 -28.07
C THR A 192 -47.62 -2.82 -29.13
N LEU A 193 -48.14 -2.78 -30.35
CA LEU A 193 -47.47 -2.25 -31.54
C LEU A 193 -48.05 -0.91 -31.93
N LYS A 194 -47.21 -0.02 -32.44
CA LYS A 194 -47.61 1.31 -32.93
C LYS A 194 -48.50 1.26 -34.17
N SER A 195 -48.39 0.19 -34.97
CA SER A 195 -49.23 -0.03 -36.14
C SER A 195 -49.55 -1.51 -36.34
N ALA A 196 -50.69 -1.78 -36.99
CA ALA A 196 -51.22 -3.13 -37.18
C ALA A 196 -50.43 -3.93 -38.22
N PHE A 197 -50.18 -5.21 -37.95
CA PHE A 197 -49.87 -6.17 -39.02
C PHE A 197 -51.05 -6.33 -39.98
N THR A 198 -50.77 -6.66 -41.23
CA THR A 198 -51.83 -6.87 -42.24
C THR A 198 -52.78 -7.99 -41.81
N ASN A 199 -52.22 -9.05 -41.22
CA ASN A 199 -52.97 -10.16 -40.65
C ASN A 199 -52.67 -10.28 -39.16
N THR A 200 -53.69 -10.64 -38.38
CA THR A 200 -53.52 -10.94 -36.95
C THR A 200 -52.58 -12.15 -36.78
N PRO A 201 -51.46 -12.02 -36.05
CA PRO A 201 -50.54 -13.13 -35.85
C PRO A 201 -51.22 -14.29 -35.10
N THR A 202 -51.06 -15.50 -35.62
CA THR A 202 -51.62 -16.73 -35.03
C THR A 202 -50.65 -17.34 -34.04
N VAL A 203 -51.16 -18.18 -33.13
CA VAL A 203 -50.29 -18.90 -32.18
C VAL A 203 -49.31 -19.78 -32.94
N GLY A 204 -48.03 -19.75 -32.54
CA GLY A 204 -46.96 -20.49 -33.18
C GLY A 204 -46.27 -19.76 -34.32
N THR A 205 -46.78 -18.61 -34.79
CA THR A 205 -46.09 -17.77 -35.78
C THR A 205 -44.74 -17.31 -35.24
N GLU A 206 -43.69 -17.48 -36.04
CA GLU A 206 -42.33 -17.07 -35.68
C GLU A 206 -42.17 -15.55 -35.81
N PHE A 207 -41.45 -14.96 -34.86
CA PHE A 207 -41.08 -13.56 -34.88
C PHE A 207 -39.58 -13.39 -34.64
N ARG A 208 -39.05 -12.26 -35.08
CA ARG A 208 -37.71 -11.76 -34.71
C ARG A 208 -37.84 -10.35 -34.16
N ILE A 209 -37.06 -10.02 -33.15
CA ILE A 209 -36.99 -8.67 -32.59
C ILE A 209 -35.61 -8.10 -32.86
N PHE A 210 -35.60 -6.84 -33.27
CA PHE A 210 -34.41 -6.06 -33.50
C PHE A 210 -34.52 -4.73 -32.76
N THR A 211 -33.49 -4.35 -32.04
CA THR A 211 -33.41 -3.09 -31.30
C THR A 211 -32.51 -2.09 -32.02
N ASN A 212 -32.58 -0.83 -31.61
CA ASN A 212 -31.51 0.14 -31.90
C ASN A 212 -30.71 0.47 -30.63
N TYR A 213 -30.83 -0.34 -29.58
CA TYR A 213 -30.18 -0.07 -28.31
C TYR A 213 -29.42 -1.29 -27.79
N PHE A 214 -28.38 -0.98 -27.00
CA PHE A 214 -27.59 -1.90 -26.22
C PHE A 214 -27.68 -1.51 -24.75
N ILE A 215 -27.90 -2.48 -23.87
CA ILE A 215 -27.91 -2.27 -22.42
C ILE A 215 -26.63 -2.88 -21.83
N ASP A 216 -25.85 -2.05 -21.14
CA ASP A 216 -24.62 -2.46 -20.47
C ASP A 216 -24.91 -3.34 -19.23
N LYS A 217 -23.88 -3.99 -18.68
CA LYS A 217 -23.98 -4.62 -17.36
C LYS A 217 -24.29 -3.55 -16.29
N PRO A 218 -24.98 -3.91 -15.21
CA PRO A 218 -25.10 -3.01 -14.07
C PRO A 218 -23.73 -2.81 -13.43
N HIS A 219 -23.49 -1.59 -12.96
CA HIS A 219 -22.31 -1.21 -12.22
C HIS A 219 -22.71 -0.65 -10.86
N TYR A 220 -21.84 -0.78 -9.86
CA TYR A 220 -22.14 -0.44 -8.48
C TYR A 220 -21.18 0.62 -7.95
N VAL A 221 -21.73 1.65 -7.30
CA VAL A 221 -20.98 2.71 -6.64
C VAL A 221 -21.40 2.80 -5.19
N LYS A 222 -20.42 2.83 -4.29
CA LYS A 222 -20.64 3.10 -2.87
C LYS A 222 -20.28 4.56 -2.59
N CYS A 223 -21.26 5.38 -2.22
CA CYS A 223 -21.01 6.79 -1.88
C CYS A 223 -20.72 6.91 -0.38
N ARG A 224 -19.53 7.35 0.00
CA ARG A 224 -19.10 7.44 1.41
C ARG A 224 -18.48 8.80 1.73
N ASN A 225 -18.78 9.32 2.92
CA ASN A 225 -17.99 10.41 3.50
C ASN A 225 -16.61 9.87 3.93
N ASP A 226 -15.62 10.75 4.00
CA ASP A 226 -14.33 10.38 4.59
C ASP A 226 -14.48 10.20 6.11
N PRO A 227 -13.75 9.25 6.71
CA PRO A 227 -13.74 9.09 8.16
C PRO A 227 -13.00 10.25 8.82
N ASP A 228 -13.45 10.62 10.01
CA ASP A 228 -12.71 11.49 10.92
C ASP A 228 -11.71 10.65 11.71
N CYS A 229 -10.43 10.95 11.53
CA CYS A 229 -9.32 10.24 12.16
C CYS A 229 -8.30 11.20 12.75
N ILE A 230 -7.91 10.93 14.00
CA ILE A 230 -6.86 11.70 14.69
C ILE A 230 -5.73 10.74 15.00
N VAL A 231 -4.58 10.96 14.36
CA VAL A 231 -3.35 10.21 14.63
C VAL A 231 -2.58 10.93 15.73
N THR A 232 -2.18 10.18 16.74
CA THR A 232 -1.34 10.60 17.85
C THR A 232 -0.10 9.73 17.90
N ALA A 233 1.01 10.34 18.34
CA ALA A 233 2.25 9.62 18.56
C ALA A 233 2.98 10.27 19.74
N GLU A 234 3.35 9.48 20.73
CA GLU A 234 3.99 9.97 21.95
C GLU A 234 4.91 8.92 22.56
N VAL A 235 5.72 9.31 23.54
CA VAL A 235 6.55 8.35 24.28
C VAL A 235 5.68 7.65 25.30
N ASN A 236 5.64 6.31 25.28
CA ASN A 236 4.96 5.56 26.32
C ASN A 236 5.78 5.52 27.61
N GLU A 237 5.55 6.48 28.50
CA GLU A 237 6.29 6.61 29.76
C GLU A 237 5.99 5.49 30.76
N ASN A 238 4.84 4.82 30.63
CA ASN A 238 4.45 3.70 31.48
C ASN A 238 5.16 2.40 31.11
N ASN A 239 5.82 2.35 29.95
CA ASN A 239 6.63 1.23 29.52
C ASN A 239 8.10 1.54 29.83
N SER A 240 8.78 0.65 30.56
CA SER A 240 10.19 0.85 30.97
C SER A 240 11.15 1.06 29.79
N THR A 241 10.77 0.59 28.60
CA THR A 241 11.55 0.72 27.37
C THR A 241 11.26 2.01 26.59
N ARG A 242 10.21 2.75 26.97
CA ARG A 242 9.79 4.03 26.38
C ARG A 242 9.81 4.00 24.84
N PRO A 243 8.97 3.18 24.19
CA PRO A 243 8.79 3.21 22.74
C PRO A 243 7.99 4.45 22.32
N ILE A 244 7.99 4.73 21.02
CA ILE A 244 7.02 5.66 20.41
C ILE A 244 5.71 4.89 20.25
N HIS A 245 4.70 5.26 21.04
CA HIS A 245 3.35 4.72 20.96
C HIS A 245 2.53 5.55 19.98
N CYS A 246 2.01 4.88 18.95
CA CYS A 246 1.12 5.47 17.97
C CYS A 246 -0.30 4.99 18.24
N GLU A 247 -1.26 5.91 18.23
CA GLU A 247 -2.68 5.61 18.37
C GLU A 247 -3.49 6.45 17.37
N THR A 248 -4.52 5.85 16.78
CA THR A 248 -5.42 6.52 15.83
C THR A 248 -6.86 6.35 16.25
N THR A 249 -7.58 7.44 16.42
CA THR A 249 -9.04 7.39 16.55
C THR A 249 -9.67 7.21 15.16
N TYR A 250 -10.75 6.44 15.06
CA TYR A 250 -11.48 6.27 13.80
C TYR A 250 -12.98 6.42 14.03
N THR A 251 -13.58 7.40 13.36
CA THR A 251 -15.03 7.61 13.34
C THR A 251 -15.51 7.79 11.91
N HIS A 252 -16.37 6.89 11.42
CA HIS A 252 -16.91 7.01 10.07
C HIS A 252 -18.36 7.51 10.12
N PRO A 253 -18.72 8.63 9.45
CA PRO A 253 -20.09 9.18 9.46
C PRO A 253 -21.14 8.19 8.96
N ASN A 254 -20.77 7.34 8.01
CA ASN A 254 -21.62 6.28 7.46
C ASN A 254 -21.46 4.91 8.13
N HIS A 255 -20.86 4.83 9.33
CA HIS A 255 -20.68 3.60 10.10
C HIS A 255 -19.94 2.46 9.36
N VAL A 256 -19.02 2.80 8.45
CA VAL A 256 -18.19 1.81 7.77
C VAL A 256 -17.11 1.31 8.74
N GLY A 257 -17.08 0.00 8.95
CA GLY A 257 -16.09 -0.65 9.82
C GLY A 257 -14.69 -0.73 9.20
N LEU A 258 -13.75 -1.18 10.03
CA LEU A 258 -12.36 -1.38 9.65
C LEU A 258 -12.10 -2.83 9.21
N LYS A 259 -11.31 -3.00 8.16
CA LYS A 259 -10.79 -4.30 7.73
C LYS A 259 -9.45 -4.60 8.39
N TYR A 260 -8.50 -3.67 8.28
CA TYR A 260 -7.21 -3.68 8.98
C TYR A 260 -6.61 -2.27 8.99
N TYR A 261 -5.56 -2.06 9.78
CA TYR A 261 -4.71 -0.87 9.69
C TYR A 261 -3.23 -1.24 9.72
N LYS A 262 -2.40 -0.30 9.30
CA LYS A 262 -0.94 -0.34 9.41
C LYS A 262 -0.41 1.01 9.87
N TYR A 263 0.75 0.98 10.50
CA TYR A 263 1.52 2.16 10.82
C TYR A 263 2.85 2.16 10.09
N TYR A 264 3.23 3.33 9.59
CA TYR A 264 4.55 3.60 9.03
C TYR A 264 5.21 4.71 9.85
N LEU A 265 6.46 4.50 10.22
CA LEU A 265 7.26 5.50 10.93
C LEU A 265 8.38 5.96 10.02
N TYR A 266 8.31 7.23 9.62
CA TYR A 266 9.36 7.87 8.85
C TYR A 266 10.19 8.78 9.74
N GLN A 267 11.51 8.60 9.74
CA GLN A 267 12.43 9.56 10.32
C GLN A 267 12.63 10.72 9.37
N THR A 268 12.51 11.93 9.89
CA THR A 268 12.81 13.16 9.17
C THR A 268 14.34 13.33 9.10
N ILE A 269 14.86 13.47 7.88
CA ILE A 269 16.27 13.70 7.57
C ILE A 269 16.42 15.08 6.92
N ASN A 270 17.44 15.81 7.37
CA ASN A 270 17.86 17.09 6.78
C ASN A 270 18.75 16.80 5.57
N SER A 271 18.24 16.95 4.33
CA SER A 271 19.01 16.60 3.12
C SER A 271 19.67 17.79 2.43
N ASN A 272 18.90 18.81 2.05
CA ASN A 272 19.44 19.98 1.32
C ASN A 272 19.22 21.27 2.10
N VAL A 273 20.23 22.12 2.13
CA VAL A 273 20.10 23.47 2.69
C VAL A 273 19.16 24.29 1.80
N VAL A 274 18.09 24.82 2.39
CA VAL A 274 17.15 25.76 1.77
C VAL A 274 17.53 27.19 2.11
N TYR A 275 17.90 27.45 3.36
CA TYR A 275 18.20 28.80 3.84
C TYR A 275 19.09 28.76 5.07
N ASP A 276 20.06 29.67 5.17
CA ASP A 276 20.88 29.88 6.36
C ASP A 276 20.58 31.26 6.96
N GLY A 277 20.61 31.35 8.29
CA GLY A 277 20.42 32.62 8.97
C GLY A 277 20.92 32.62 10.40
N THR A 278 20.67 33.73 11.09
CA THR A 278 20.93 33.88 12.52
C THR A 278 19.66 34.34 13.21
N ILE A 279 19.41 33.82 14.41
CA ILE A 279 18.25 34.22 15.21
C ILE A 279 18.37 35.71 15.56
N GLN A 280 17.39 36.51 15.12
CA GLN A 280 17.38 37.96 15.29
C GLN A 280 16.90 38.39 16.67
N ASP A 281 15.95 37.63 17.21
CA ASP A 281 15.41 37.80 18.54
C ASP A 281 14.77 36.49 19.00
N SER A 282 14.80 36.25 20.30
CA SER A 282 14.02 35.17 20.92
C SER A 282 12.92 35.76 21.77
N THR A 283 11.74 35.14 21.73
CA THR A 283 10.65 35.52 22.64
C THR A 283 10.77 34.71 23.92
N ASN A 284 10.02 35.11 24.96
CA ASN A 284 9.88 34.31 26.18
C ASN A 284 9.06 33.01 25.95
N ASP A 285 8.59 32.77 24.73
CA ASP A 285 7.84 31.57 24.34
C ASP A 285 8.81 30.55 23.75
N THR A 286 8.85 29.36 24.34
CA THR A 286 9.80 28.28 24.00
C THR A 286 9.55 27.64 22.64
N THR A 287 8.52 28.09 21.90
CA THR A 287 8.14 27.59 20.58
C THR A 287 8.19 28.66 19.49
N GLN A 288 8.52 29.91 19.84
CA GLN A 288 8.55 31.03 18.89
C GLN A 288 9.92 31.68 18.82
N VAL A 289 10.36 32.00 17.60
CA VAL A 289 11.65 32.66 17.38
C VAL A 289 11.56 33.60 16.19
N ASN A 290 12.33 34.70 16.23
CA ASN A 290 12.46 35.59 15.10
C ASN A 290 13.64 35.15 14.21
N LEU A 291 13.32 34.60 13.04
CA LEU A 291 14.30 34.14 12.04
C LEU A 291 14.73 35.26 11.08
N GLY A 292 14.15 36.47 11.20
CA GLY A 292 14.35 37.58 10.27
C GLY A 292 13.21 37.75 9.28
N LYS A 293 13.02 38.98 8.80
CA LYS A 293 11.94 39.36 7.88
C LYS A 293 12.28 39.02 6.43
N SER A 294 11.25 38.87 5.61
CA SER A 294 11.40 38.78 4.14
C SER A 294 12.27 37.62 3.65
N ILE A 295 12.26 36.47 4.36
CA ILE A 295 12.82 35.23 3.81
C ILE A 295 11.99 34.85 2.58
N GLY A 296 12.61 34.91 1.40
CA GLY A 296 11.93 34.71 0.10
C GLY A 296 11.61 33.25 -0.24
N GLU A 297 12.25 32.30 0.46
CA GLU A 297 12.02 30.87 0.33
C GLU A 297 10.81 30.42 1.16
N ASN A 298 10.06 29.42 0.67
CA ASN A 298 8.99 28.80 1.46
C ASN A 298 9.58 27.87 2.54
N ILE A 299 9.78 28.43 3.73
CA ILE A 299 10.33 27.72 4.88
C ILE A 299 9.26 27.03 5.75
N VAL A 300 7.96 27.25 5.49
CA VAL A 300 6.90 26.58 6.25
C VAL A 300 6.87 25.10 5.85
N ASN A 301 6.67 24.24 6.84
CA ASN A 301 6.77 22.80 6.73
C ASN A 301 8.16 22.28 6.34
N LYS A 302 9.21 23.03 6.68
CA LYS A 302 10.61 22.63 6.52
C LYS A 302 11.26 22.33 7.87
N CYS A 303 12.31 21.53 7.83
CA CYS A 303 13.13 21.24 9.00
C CYS A 303 14.09 22.39 9.25
N ILE A 304 14.44 22.61 10.50
CA ILE A 304 15.42 23.63 10.90
C ILE A 304 16.36 23.04 11.95
N THR A 305 17.66 23.23 11.75
CA THR A 305 18.69 22.95 12.75
C THR A 305 19.21 24.29 13.27
N ILE A 306 19.27 24.44 14.59
CA ILE A 306 19.68 25.68 15.26
C ILE A 306 20.87 25.37 16.17
N GLU A 307 21.94 26.16 16.12
CA GLU A 307 23.07 26.00 17.03
C GLU A 307 22.66 26.26 18.47
N VAL A 308 23.24 25.50 19.40
CA VAL A 308 22.97 25.65 20.83
C VAL A 308 23.61 26.93 21.38
N GLU A 309 24.77 27.32 20.84
CA GLU A 309 25.50 28.54 21.21
C GLU A 309 26.01 29.29 19.95
N PRO A 310 26.07 30.64 19.96
CA PRO A 310 26.56 31.41 18.81
C PRO A 310 28.03 31.14 18.49
N SER A 311 28.32 30.53 17.32
CA SER A 311 29.70 30.20 16.91
C SER A 311 30.33 31.17 15.88
N GLY A 312 29.57 32.12 15.34
CA GLY A 312 30.03 33.09 14.32
C GLY A 312 28.96 33.42 13.28
N THR A 313 29.33 34.12 12.19
CA THR A 313 28.39 34.62 11.15
C THR A 313 28.32 33.81 9.86
N GLU A 314 29.13 32.75 9.70
CA GLU A 314 29.20 31.96 8.46
C GLU A 314 29.14 30.44 8.73
N GLY A 315 28.60 29.69 7.77
CA GLY A 315 28.56 28.22 7.73
C GLY A 315 27.21 27.58 8.08
N HIS A 316 26.95 26.41 7.47
CA HIS A 316 25.76 25.59 7.70
C HIS A 316 25.77 24.93 9.08
N VAL A 317 24.60 24.78 9.68
CA VAL A 317 24.41 24.13 10.99
C VAL A 317 24.10 22.65 10.80
N THR A 318 25.14 21.81 10.82
CA THR A 318 25.00 20.36 10.66
C THR A 318 24.64 19.63 11.96
N GLU A 319 24.84 20.26 13.11
CA GLU A 319 24.52 19.71 14.44
C GLU A 319 23.90 20.80 15.33
N GLY A 320 22.87 20.45 16.10
CA GLY A 320 22.19 21.39 16.98
C GLY A 320 20.79 20.95 17.40
N ILE A 321 19.95 21.92 17.74
CA ILE A 321 18.54 21.75 18.07
C ILE A 321 17.76 21.55 16.77
N ASN A 322 17.17 20.37 16.61
CA ASN A 322 16.32 20.06 15.47
C ASN A 322 14.86 20.45 15.75
N GLY A 323 14.21 21.06 14.77
CA GLY A 323 12.80 21.41 14.84
C GLY A 323 12.13 21.48 13.47
N PHE A 324 10.85 21.81 13.48
CA PHE A 324 10.00 21.95 12.30
C PHE A 324 9.26 23.28 12.32
N ILE A 325 9.34 24.02 11.22
CA ILE A 325 8.67 25.32 11.10
C ILE A 325 7.19 25.09 10.74
N SER A 326 6.29 25.23 11.70
CA SER A 326 4.85 25.04 11.48
C SER A 326 4.16 26.29 10.94
N ASN A 327 4.72 27.45 11.23
CA ASN A 327 4.22 28.73 10.73
C ASN A 327 5.36 29.75 10.62
N TYR A 328 5.26 30.68 9.68
CA TYR A 328 6.19 31.78 9.53
C TYR A 328 5.48 33.03 9.01
N ASN A 329 5.63 34.14 9.72
CA ASN A 329 5.09 35.44 9.33
C ASN A 329 6.17 36.29 8.67
N THR A 330 6.09 36.44 7.35
CA THR A 330 7.08 37.13 6.50
C THR A 330 7.29 38.61 6.87
N ALA A 331 6.26 39.29 7.38
CA ALA A 331 6.30 40.71 7.73
C ALA A 331 7.01 40.99 9.07
N THR A 332 6.88 40.07 10.02
CA THR A 332 7.46 40.19 11.37
C THR A 332 8.75 39.39 11.54
N GLY A 333 8.95 38.34 10.74
CA GLY A 333 10.03 37.38 10.87
C GLY A 333 9.79 36.28 11.92
N MET A 334 8.61 36.26 12.53
CA MET A 334 8.26 35.31 13.58
C MET A 334 7.93 33.94 13.00
N ALA A 335 8.63 32.90 13.47
CA ALA A 335 8.35 31.51 13.18
C ALA A 335 7.82 30.79 14.43
N ILE A 336 6.87 29.87 14.23
CA ILE A 336 6.50 28.87 15.23
C ILE A 336 7.27 27.60 14.86
N ILE A 337 8.09 27.13 15.80
CA ILE A 337 8.89 25.92 15.63
C ILE A 337 8.38 24.85 16.58
N TYR A 338 7.98 23.71 16.02
CA TYR A 338 7.85 22.48 16.78
C TYR A 338 9.24 21.90 17.00
N CYS A 339 9.72 22.09 18.21
CA CYS A 339 11.06 21.79 18.67
C CYS A 339 10.96 21.35 20.13
N PRO A 340 12.08 21.11 20.82
CA PRO A 340 12.06 20.86 22.25
C PRO A 340 11.15 21.72 23.11
N ALA A 341 10.40 21.05 24.00
CA ALA A 341 9.80 21.74 25.14
C ALA A 341 10.92 22.40 25.96
N ASN A 342 10.72 23.65 26.37
CA ASN A 342 11.73 24.47 27.05
C ASN A 342 12.97 24.80 26.19
N THR A 343 12.89 24.73 24.85
CA THR A 343 13.95 25.26 23.98
C THR A 343 14.18 26.73 24.33
N GLN A 344 15.41 27.07 24.70
CA GLN A 344 15.83 28.47 24.77
C GLN A 344 16.54 28.82 23.46
N PHE A 345 15.88 29.66 22.68
CA PHE A 345 16.49 30.25 21.49
C PHE A 345 17.44 31.36 21.92
N VAL A 346 18.70 31.26 21.52
CA VAL A 346 19.72 32.28 21.83
C VAL A 346 19.83 33.24 20.65
N LYS A 347 19.66 34.54 20.91
CA LYS A 347 19.89 35.57 19.90
C LYS A 347 21.32 35.46 19.36
N GLY A 348 21.45 35.47 18.04
CA GLY A 348 22.73 35.31 17.34
C GLY A 348 23.15 33.86 17.08
N ALA A 349 22.43 32.85 17.59
CA ALA A 349 22.67 31.46 17.19
C ALA A 349 22.35 31.27 15.70
N LYS A 350 23.20 30.54 15.00
CA LYS A 350 22.96 30.20 13.59
C LYS A 350 21.82 29.20 13.47
N PHE A 351 21.14 29.25 12.34
CA PHE A 351 20.20 28.21 11.96
C PHE A 351 20.34 27.90 10.47
N THR A 352 20.04 26.66 10.12
CA THR A 352 19.93 26.21 8.75
C THR A 352 18.58 25.53 8.56
N VAL A 353 17.82 26.01 7.60
CA VAL A 353 16.57 25.40 7.14
C VAL A 353 16.92 24.38 6.07
N TYR A 354 16.38 23.18 6.20
CA TYR A 354 16.61 22.07 5.29
C TYR A 354 15.34 21.67 4.54
N SER A 355 15.50 21.26 3.28
CA SER A 355 14.49 20.51 2.57
C SER A 355 14.35 19.16 3.26
N GLU A 356 13.14 18.83 3.66
CA GLU A 356 12.87 17.55 4.31
C GLU A 356 12.98 16.39 3.32
N THR A 357 13.78 15.39 3.67
CA THR A 357 13.61 14.03 3.17
C THR A 357 13.14 13.15 4.31
N GLN A 358 12.28 12.17 3.99
CA GLN A 358 11.78 11.20 4.96
C GLN A 358 12.34 9.84 4.62
N LYS A 359 12.82 9.13 5.64
CA LYS A 359 13.30 7.75 5.53
C LYS A 359 12.40 6.83 6.32
N LEU A 360 11.88 5.79 5.69
CA LEU A 360 11.12 4.76 6.40
C LEU A 360 12.08 4.04 7.35
N ILE A 361 11.75 4.00 8.64
CA ILE A 361 12.56 3.31 9.66
C ILE A 361 11.80 2.22 10.40
N GLY A 362 10.49 2.10 10.16
CA GLY A 362 9.66 1.04 10.71
C GLY A 362 8.29 0.97 10.07
N GLU A 363 7.79 -0.24 9.89
CA GLU A 363 6.43 -0.54 9.44
C GLU A 363 5.82 -1.56 10.42
N SER A 364 4.54 -1.40 10.74
CA SER A 364 3.79 -2.44 11.46
C SER A 364 3.26 -3.48 10.47
N PRO A 365 3.04 -4.75 10.90
CA PRO A 365 2.24 -5.67 10.11
C PRO A 365 0.81 -5.13 9.91
N ALA A 366 0.03 -5.77 9.03
CA ALA A 366 -1.41 -5.53 8.98
C ALA A 366 -2.06 -6.00 10.29
N ILE A 367 -2.70 -5.07 11.01
CA ILE A 367 -3.31 -5.34 12.31
C ILE A 367 -4.84 -5.38 12.16
N TYR A 368 -5.42 -6.47 12.64
CA TYR A 368 -6.86 -6.76 12.58
C TYR A 368 -7.57 -6.58 13.93
N ASN A 369 -6.88 -6.01 14.93
CA ASN A 369 -7.49 -5.65 16.20
C ASN A 369 -8.19 -4.28 16.08
N PHE A 370 -9.15 -3.94 16.95
CA PHE A 370 -9.83 -2.64 16.90
C PHE A 370 -9.32 -1.64 17.95
N ARG A 371 -8.05 -1.78 18.38
CA ARG A 371 -7.42 -0.83 19.30
C ARG A 371 -6.70 0.33 18.59
N LEU A 372 -6.39 0.16 17.30
CA LEU A 372 -5.69 1.15 16.47
C LEU A 372 -4.43 1.71 17.11
N ASN A 373 -3.56 0.85 17.64
CA ASN A 373 -2.31 1.28 18.24
C ASN A 373 -1.13 0.36 17.94
N TYR A 374 0.07 0.93 17.98
CA TYR A 374 1.31 0.21 17.73
C TYR A 374 2.51 0.92 18.38
N ASP A 375 3.49 0.14 18.84
CA ASP A 375 4.71 0.65 19.47
C ASP A 375 5.92 0.48 18.54
N PHE A 376 6.63 1.58 18.26
CA PHE A 376 7.91 1.56 17.57
C PHE A 376 9.08 1.68 18.54
N TYR A 377 10.00 0.73 18.48
CA TYR A 377 11.19 0.66 19.33
C TYR A 377 12.39 1.28 18.63
N VAL A 378 12.40 2.62 18.56
CA VAL A 378 13.41 3.40 17.84
C VAL A 378 14.15 4.40 18.74
N MET A 379 15.19 5.03 18.19
CA MET A 379 15.96 6.07 18.87
C MET A 379 15.20 7.40 18.91
N GLN A 380 14.21 7.51 19.80
CA GLN A 380 13.35 8.69 19.84
C GLN A 380 14.12 10.00 20.15
N ALA A 381 15.02 9.99 21.12
CA ALA A 381 15.57 11.19 21.74
C ALA A 381 16.42 12.02 20.76
N GLY A 382 16.03 13.27 20.53
CA GLY A 382 16.69 14.19 19.60
C GLY A 382 16.27 14.04 18.14
N ASN A 383 15.30 13.16 17.85
CA ASN A 383 14.83 12.86 16.50
C ASN A 383 13.39 13.34 16.26
N SER A 384 13.07 13.56 14.97
CA SER A 384 11.74 13.90 14.50
C SER A 384 11.21 12.82 13.56
N TYR A 385 9.90 12.60 13.62
CA TYR A 385 9.22 11.56 12.90
C TYR A 385 7.91 12.03 12.28
N CYS A 386 7.56 11.41 11.16
CA CYS A 386 6.22 11.40 10.60
C CYS A 386 5.63 10.00 10.75
N VAL A 387 4.58 9.88 11.56
CA VAL A 387 3.79 8.66 11.67
C VAL A 387 2.68 8.72 10.65
N VAL A 388 2.53 7.67 9.86
CA VAL A 388 1.39 7.50 8.95
C VAL A 388 0.56 6.30 9.42
N SER A 389 -0.71 6.53 9.71
CA SER A 389 -1.72 5.50 9.89
C SER A 389 -2.39 5.23 8.55
N GLU A 390 -2.19 4.03 8.02
CA GLU A 390 -2.94 3.52 6.88
C GLU A 390 -4.12 2.70 7.38
N ILE A 391 -5.32 3.02 6.90
CA ILE A 391 -6.56 2.39 7.33
C ILE A 391 -7.28 1.82 6.11
N MET A 392 -7.50 0.50 6.11
CA MET A 392 -8.35 -0.17 5.14
C MET A 392 -9.75 -0.37 5.73
N THR A 393 -10.75 0.17 5.06
CA THR A 393 -12.16 0.00 5.47
C THR A 393 -12.77 -1.29 4.93
N LEU A 394 -13.91 -1.72 5.49
CA LEU A 394 -14.67 -2.88 4.98
C LEU A 394 -15.24 -2.68 3.57
N ASP A 395 -15.31 -1.42 3.11
CA ASP A 395 -15.66 -1.10 1.74
C ASP A 395 -14.43 -1.07 0.81
N ASP A 396 -13.28 -1.60 1.25
CA ASP A 396 -12.03 -1.69 0.49
C ASP A 396 -11.45 -0.32 0.05
N LYS A 397 -11.85 0.76 0.72
CA LYS A 397 -11.22 2.07 0.60
C LYS A 397 -10.09 2.22 1.60
N MET A 398 -8.92 2.60 1.09
CA MET A 398 -7.71 2.90 1.85
C MET A 398 -7.61 4.39 2.16
N TYR A 399 -7.28 4.73 3.40
CA TYR A 399 -7.03 6.09 3.85
C TYR A 399 -5.66 6.20 4.51
N HIS A 400 -5.01 7.35 4.35
CA HIS A 400 -3.73 7.65 4.97
C HIS A 400 -3.86 8.92 5.81
N PHE A 401 -3.58 8.81 7.10
CA PHE A 401 -3.54 9.92 8.02
C PHE A 401 -2.14 10.04 8.59
N SER A 402 -1.64 11.26 8.75
CA SER A 402 -0.28 11.46 9.22
C SER A 402 -0.19 12.45 10.37
N LYS A 403 0.78 12.22 11.25
CA LYS A 403 1.13 13.11 12.35
C LYS A 403 2.64 13.24 12.45
N ARG A 404 3.10 14.48 12.51
CA ARG A 404 4.50 14.81 12.77
C ARG A 404 4.71 15.02 14.26
N VAL A 405 5.82 14.48 14.77
CA VAL A 405 6.22 14.55 16.18
C VAL A 405 7.74 14.71 16.29
N SER A 406 8.18 15.44 17.31
CA SER A 406 9.60 15.68 17.58
C SER A 406 9.87 15.41 19.05
N PHE A 407 10.88 14.57 19.32
CA PHE A 407 11.19 14.11 20.68
C PHE A 407 12.51 14.67 21.16
N GLN A 408 12.55 15.00 22.44
CA GLN A 408 13.70 15.64 23.02
C GLN A 408 14.78 14.70 23.49
N GLY A 409 16.00 15.19 23.32
CA GLY A 409 17.22 14.49 23.65
C GLY A 409 18.07 15.36 24.56
N ASN A 410 18.07 15.02 25.84
CA ASN A 410 19.06 15.54 26.77
C ASN A 410 20.45 15.02 26.38
N GLU A 411 21.47 15.85 26.52
CA GLU A 411 22.85 15.38 26.38
C GLU A 411 23.18 14.40 27.50
N LEU A 412 23.90 13.32 27.17
CA LEU A 412 24.34 12.33 28.15
C LEU A 412 25.44 12.87 29.07
N GLY A 413 26.32 13.73 28.55
CA GLY A 413 27.53 14.14 29.26
C GLY A 413 28.32 12.93 29.80
N ASP A 414 28.79 13.01 31.04
CA ASP A 414 29.52 11.94 31.73
C ASP A 414 28.61 10.86 32.36
N LEU A 415 27.28 10.97 32.21
CA LEU A 415 26.31 10.04 32.81
C LEU A 415 26.42 8.63 32.24
N VAL A 416 26.93 8.50 31.03
CA VAL A 416 27.41 7.25 30.43
C VAL A 416 28.86 7.44 30.03
N ASN A 417 29.75 6.55 30.47
CA ASN A 417 31.16 6.61 30.11
C ASN A 417 31.76 5.20 29.99
N ASN A 418 32.97 5.13 29.43
CA ASN A 418 33.70 3.87 29.19
C ASN A 418 32.86 2.85 28.40
N PHE A 419 32.18 3.30 27.35
CA PHE A 419 31.42 2.39 26.48
C PHE A 419 32.36 1.56 25.62
N ASN A 420 32.69 0.37 26.12
CA ASN A 420 33.61 -0.56 25.49
C ASN A 420 32.85 -1.64 24.74
N CYS A 421 33.34 -1.96 23.55
CA CYS A 421 32.88 -3.08 22.75
C CYS A 421 34.05 -4.05 22.51
N LEU A 422 33.91 -5.30 22.94
CA LEU A 422 34.93 -6.35 22.77
C LEU A 422 34.34 -7.51 21.95
N MET A 423 35.09 -7.98 20.95
CA MET A 423 34.77 -9.24 20.28
C MET A 423 35.22 -10.44 21.12
N ILE A 424 34.27 -11.26 21.54
CA ILE A 424 34.54 -12.54 22.20
C ILE A 424 34.56 -13.64 21.13
N ASN A 425 35.69 -14.36 21.07
CA ASN A 425 35.94 -15.47 20.13
C ASN A 425 35.67 -15.09 18.67
N ASN A 426 35.81 -13.80 18.32
CA ASN A 426 35.48 -13.22 17.01
C ASN A 426 34.08 -13.57 16.47
N ARG A 427 33.09 -13.75 17.35
CA ARG A 427 31.72 -14.13 16.93
C ARG A 427 30.58 -13.46 17.70
N ILE A 428 30.87 -12.87 18.85
CA ILE A 428 29.91 -12.21 19.73
C ILE A 428 30.52 -10.87 20.14
N ALA A 429 29.78 -9.78 19.95
CA ALA A 429 30.16 -8.50 20.52
C ALA A 429 29.66 -8.41 21.96
N MET A 430 30.57 -8.15 22.89
CA MET A 430 30.25 -7.84 24.29
C MET A 430 30.37 -6.34 24.50
N LEU A 431 29.25 -5.75 24.84
CA LEU A 431 29.11 -4.34 25.17
C LEU A 431 29.16 -4.17 26.68
N SER A 432 29.88 -3.17 27.16
CA SER A 432 29.91 -2.78 28.57
C SER A 432 30.12 -1.29 28.73
N TRP A 433 29.45 -0.67 29.70
CA TRP A 433 29.56 0.77 29.97
C TRP A 433 29.31 1.06 31.44
N ASN A 434 29.75 2.22 31.90
CA ASN A 434 29.35 2.75 33.19
C ASN A 434 28.20 3.71 33.02
N THR A 435 27.26 3.68 33.96
CA THR A 435 26.23 4.72 34.04
C THR A 435 25.75 4.93 35.47
N THR A 436 25.33 6.16 35.74
CA THR A 436 24.57 6.57 36.93
C THR A 436 23.06 6.65 36.68
N LEU A 437 22.63 6.51 35.42
CA LEU A 437 21.22 6.54 35.05
C LEU A 437 20.52 5.28 35.55
N SER A 438 19.33 5.48 36.12
CA SER A 438 18.40 4.40 36.47
C SER A 438 17.47 4.12 35.29
N GLY A 439 17.27 2.85 34.96
CA GLY A 439 16.27 2.43 33.96
C GLY A 439 16.80 1.38 33.00
N THR A 440 15.93 1.00 32.06
CA THR A 440 16.24 0.04 31.00
C THR A 440 16.96 0.73 29.85
N ALA A 441 18.15 0.24 29.51
CA ALA A 441 18.89 0.69 28.35
C ALA A 441 18.34 0.04 27.07
N LYS A 442 18.15 0.82 26.01
CA LYS A 442 17.91 0.31 24.65
C LYS A 442 19.23 0.23 23.89
N ILE A 443 19.46 -0.87 23.18
CA ILE A 443 20.69 -1.10 22.42
C ILE A 443 20.36 -1.13 20.94
N PHE A 444 21.08 -0.32 20.18
CA PHE A 444 21.01 -0.30 18.72
C PHE A 444 22.38 -0.59 18.13
N ARG A 445 22.38 -1.15 16.93
CA ARG A 445 23.57 -1.39 16.12
C ARG A 445 23.41 -0.75 14.75
N ARG A 446 24.51 -0.30 14.18
CA ARG A 446 24.61 0.09 12.78
C ARG A 446 25.84 -0.59 12.16
N ASN A 447 25.68 -1.22 11.00
CA ASN A 447 26.82 -1.58 10.15
C ASN A 447 27.40 -0.29 9.57
N VAL A 448 28.71 -0.08 9.66
CA VAL A 448 29.35 1.20 9.25
C VAL A 448 29.13 1.51 7.76
N ASN A 449 28.86 0.49 6.94
CA ASN A 449 28.56 0.64 5.53
C ASN A 449 27.06 0.85 5.23
N GLU A 450 26.20 0.84 6.25
CA GLU A 450 24.75 1.00 6.15
C GLU A 450 24.30 2.24 6.92
N GLU A 451 23.16 2.78 6.52
CA GLU A 451 22.56 3.92 7.18
C GLU A 451 21.54 3.53 8.26
N ASP A 452 21.12 2.26 8.28
CA ASP A 452 20.01 1.79 9.11
C ASP A 452 20.47 1.36 10.50
N TYR A 453 19.63 1.70 11.48
CA TYR A 453 19.85 1.33 12.87
C TYR A 453 18.96 0.16 13.25
N VAL A 454 19.56 -0.90 13.72
CA VAL A 454 18.88 -2.13 14.12
C VAL A 454 18.71 -2.13 15.63
N PHE A 455 17.46 -2.20 16.09
CA PHE A 455 17.17 -2.39 17.51
C PHE A 455 17.46 -3.83 17.94
N LEU A 456 18.45 -4.01 18.81
CA LEU A 456 18.88 -5.32 19.29
C LEU A 456 18.14 -5.78 20.55
N GLY A 457 17.47 -4.86 21.24
CA GLY A 457 16.75 -5.16 22.48
C GLY A 457 17.15 -4.24 23.62
N THR A 458 16.96 -4.74 24.84
CA THR A 458 17.09 -3.93 26.04
C THR A 458 17.80 -4.66 27.17
N THR A 459 18.46 -3.92 28.06
CA THR A 459 19.04 -4.48 29.28
C THR A 459 18.89 -3.56 30.48
N ASN A 460 18.75 -4.16 31.66
CA ASN A 460 18.85 -3.46 32.95
C ASN A 460 20.25 -3.60 33.56
N THR A 461 21.13 -4.37 32.93
CA THR A 461 22.54 -4.50 33.33
C THR A 461 23.39 -3.46 32.60
N LYS A 462 24.64 -3.34 33.04
CA LYS A 462 25.64 -2.45 32.44
C LYS A 462 26.42 -3.12 31.30
N SER A 463 25.80 -4.13 30.68
CA SER A 463 26.40 -4.93 29.62
C SER A 463 25.35 -5.56 28.70
N PHE A 464 25.72 -5.85 27.46
CA PHE A 464 24.86 -6.51 26.49
C PHE A 464 25.68 -7.41 25.57
N PHE A 465 25.08 -8.50 25.07
CA PHE A 465 25.73 -9.39 24.11
C PHE A 465 24.98 -9.34 22.78
N ASP A 466 25.68 -8.99 21.72
CA ASP A 466 25.17 -9.13 20.36
C ASP A 466 25.80 -10.34 19.69
N THR A 467 24.96 -11.33 19.41
CA THR A 467 25.33 -12.57 18.72
C THR A 467 24.94 -12.55 17.25
N THR A 468 24.35 -11.49 16.72
CA THR A 468 23.89 -11.41 15.31
C THR A 468 24.90 -10.69 14.42
N VAL A 469 26.08 -10.36 14.93
CA VAL A 469 27.20 -9.81 14.16
C VAL A 469 27.65 -10.75 13.04
N GLY A 470 27.67 -10.25 11.82
CA GLY A 470 28.17 -10.92 10.62
C GLY A 470 29.70 -10.90 10.53
N ASN A 471 30.26 -11.91 9.87
CA ASN A 471 31.68 -12.00 9.58
C ASN A 471 32.13 -10.90 8.60
N LYS A 472 33.37 -10.40 8.73
CA LYS A 472 33.97 -9.38 7.84
C LYS A 472 33.18 -8.07 7.77
N GLN A 473 32.38 -7.80 8.80
CA GLN A 473 31.64 -6.55 8.95
C GLN A 473 32.19 -5.71 10.09
N THR A 474 31.92 -4.40 10.03
CA THR A 474 32.29 -3.44 11.06
C THR A 474 31.03 -2.77 11.59
N TYR A 475 30.89 -2.70 12.91
CA TYR A 475 29.70 -2.23 13.58
C TYR A 475 29.99 -1.08 14.54
N GLU A 476 28.98 -0.25 14.73
CA GLU A 476 28.89 0.74 15.79
C GLU A 476 27.65 0.46 16.63
N TYR A 477 27.76 0.64 17.93
CA TYR A 477 26.67 0.43 18.86
C TYR A 477 26.26 1.74 19.52
N TYR A 478 24.99 1.79 19.89
CA TYR A 478 24.39 2.93 20.53
C TYR A 478 23.62 2.45 21.75
N VAL A 479 23.93 3.04 22.91
CA VAL A 479 23.15 2.85 24.13
C VAL A 479 22.27 4.08 24.36
N CYS A 480 20.98 3.85 24.52
CA CYS A 480 19.98 4.89 24.66
C CYS A 480 19.22 4.73 25.98
N TYR A 481 19.11 5.80 26.75
CA TYR A 481 18.36 5.86 28.00
C TYR A 481 17.27 6.90 27.90
N GLY A 482 16.01 6.50 28.14
CA GLY A 482 14.88 7.43 28.25
C GLY A 482 14.81 8.51 27.18
N ASP A 483 14.96 9.75 27.61
CA ASP A 483 14.94 10.99 26.83
C ASP A 483 16.35 11.57 26.61
N TYR A 484 17.41 10.77 26.79
CA TYR A 484 18.78 11.16 26.47
C TYR A 484 19.15 10.73 25.06
N LYS A 485 19.95 11.56 24.37
CA LYS A 485 20.51 11.23 23.05
C LYS A 485 21.30 9.90 23.10
N PRO A 486 21.51 9.21 21.97
CA PRO A 486 22.28 7.96 21.96
C PRO A 486 23.76 8.17 22.31
N TYR A 487 24.35 7.32 23.17
CA TYR A 487 25.80 7.27 23.39
C TYR A 487 26.41 6.24 22.43
N LYS A 488 27.34 6.68 21.58
CA LYS A 488 27.98 5.85 20.54
C LYS A 488 29.22 5.12 21.06
N SER A 489 29.43 3.87 20.64
CA SER A 489 30.67 3.11 20.89
C SER A 489 31.77 3.43 19.88
N GLU A 490 33.00 3.04 20.18
CA GLU A 490 34.00 2.84 19.12
C GLU A 490 33.55 1.74 18.13
N GLN A 491 34.13 1.77 16.93
CA GLN A 491 33.88 0.76 15.91
C GLN A 491 34.46 -0.59 16.33
N VAL A 492 33.74 -1.66 16.05
CA VAL A 492 34.19 -3.04 16.27
C VAL A 492 34.09 -3.82 14.97
N SER A 493 35.16 -4.52 14.60
CA SER A 493 35.19 -5.36 13.41
C SER A 493 35.19 -6.83 13.78
N VAL A 494 34.46 -7.62 13.00
CA VAL A 494 34.46 -9.08 13.08
C VAL A 494 35.34 -9.60 11.96
N ASP A 495 36.45 -10.25 12.29
CA ASP A 495 37.31 -10.90 11.30
C ASP A 495 37.43 -12.40 11.64
N LYS A 496 36.51 -13.16 11.06
CA LYS A 496 36.41 -14.60 11.27
C LYS A 496 36.00 -15.28 9.98
N ASP A 497 36.76 -16.30 9.62
CA ASP A 497 36.42 -17.21 8.53
C ASP A 497 35.60 -18.39 9.05
N GLY A 498 34.65 -18.82 8.22
CA GLY A 498 33.81 -20.00 8.46
C GLY A 498 32.32 -19.70 8.47
N TRP A 499 31.54 -20.76 8.46
CA TRP A 499 30.09 -20.74 8.61
C TRP A 499 29.69 -21.13 10.04
N PHE A 500 28.63 -20.50 10.55
CA PHE A 500 28.11 -20.78 11.88
C PHE A 500 26.63 -21.06 11.81
N ILE A 501 26.18 -22.12 12.48
CA ILE A 501 24.76 -22.39 12.66
C ILE A 501 24.42 -22.47 14.14
N TYR A 502 23.47 -21.66 14.58
CA TYR A 502 22.99 -21.58 15.95
C TYR A 502 21.58 -22.11 16.01
N SER A 503 21.26 -22.98 16.97
CA SER A 503 19.87 -23.34 17.26
C SER A 503 19.21 -22.28 18.12
N LEU A 504 17.99 -21.90 17.74
CA LEU A 504 17.20 -20.87 18.40
C LEU A 504 16.03 -21.50 19.15
N THR A 505 15.90 -21.18 20.43
CA THR A 505 14.69 -21.48 21.20
C THR A 505 13.77 -20.28 21.12
N ASP A 506 12.55 -20.49 20.59
CA ASP A 506 11.51 -19.46 20.55
C ASP A 506 10.99 -19.18 21.98
N LEU A 507 11.04 -17.91 22.38
CA LEU A 507 10.58 -17.40 23.67
C LEU A 507 9.29 -16.57 23.52
N GLY A 508 8.71 -16.51 22.31
CA GLY A 508 7.51 -15.76 21.97
C GLY A 508 7.83 -14.43 21.30
N THR A 509 6.93 -13.45 21.48
CA THR A 509 7.05 -12.12 20.88
C THR A 509 7.36 -11.09 21.96
N LYS A 510 8.37 -10.25 21.71
CA LYS A 510 8.71 -9.11 22.56
C LYS A 510 9.07 -7.92 21.70
N TYR A 511 8.60 -6.73 22.08
CA TYR A 511 8.87 -5.49 21.34
C TYR A 511 8.41 -5.55 19.88
N ASN A 512 7.29 -6.23 19.64
CA ASN A 512 6.72 -6.52 18.31
C ASN A 512 7.64 -7.33 17.38
N LYS A 513 8.65 -8.02 17.92
CA LYS A 513 9.58 -8.89 17.20
C LYS A 513 9.59 -10.30 17.80
N LYS A 514 9.95 -11.30 17.01
CA LYS A 514 10.21 -12.66 17.54
C LYS A 514 11.41 -12.61 18.47
N TYR A 515 11.30 -13.30 19.60
CA TYR A 515 12.28 -13.27 20.68
C TYR A 515 12.88 -14.66 20.83
N TYR A 516 14.17 -14.80 20.58
CA TYR A 516 14.88 -16.08 20.60
C TYR A 516 15.99 -16.10 21.64
N ALA A 517 16.30 -17.28 22.16
CA ALA A 517 17.53 -17.55 22.91
C ALA A 517 18.41 -18.56 22.17
N ILE A 518 19.73 -18.34 22.20
CA ILE A 518 20.70 -19.29 21.66
C ILE A 518 20.82 -20.50 22.56
N SER A 519 20.76 -21.69 21.97
CA SER A 519 20.91 -22.96 22.70
C SER A 519 22.24 -23.64 22.40
N GLU A 520 22.55 -23.88 21.13
CA GLU A 520 23.75 -24.58 20.69
C GLU A 520 24.31 -23.93 19.42
N CYS A 521 25.62 -24.05 19.19
CA CYS A 521 26.32 -23.49 18.03
C CYS A 521 27.27 -24.53 17.44
N TRP A 522 27.24 -24.67 16.11
CA TRP A 522 28.23 -25.41 15.33
C TRP A 522 29.01 -24.45 14.43
N GLU A 523 30.32 -24.65 14.36
CA GLU A 523 31.26 -23.83 13.59
C GLU A 523 31.95 -24.71 12.55
N PHE A 524 31.97 -24.25 11.30
CA PHE A 524 32.57 -24.93 10.17
C PHE A 524 33.62 -24.00 9.53
N ILE A 525 34.88 -24.44 9.49
CA ILE A 525 36.01 -23.58 9.10
C ILE A 525 36.66 -24.05 7.79
N THR A 526 36.47 -25.30 7.39
CA THR A 526 37.14 -25.91 6.23
C THR A 526 36.28 -27.02 5.61
N GLY A 527 36.59 -27.42 4.38
CA GLY A 527 35.93 -28.55 3.69
C GLY A 527 34.47 -28.29 3.32
N MET A 528 34.09 -27.02 3.22
CA MET A 528 32.73 -26.61 2.89
C MET A 528 32.57 -26.57 1.38
N THR A 529 31.49 -27.16 0.88
CA THR A 529 31.02 -26.96 -0.49
C THR A 529 29.80 -26.06 -0.40
N ASP A 530 30.04 -24.77 -0.60
CA ASP A 530 29.00 -23.74 -0.62
C ASP A 530 28.32 -23.83 -2.00
N ASN A 531 27.09 -24.34 -2.05
CA ASN A 531 26.29 -24.35 -3.27
C ASN A 531 25.64 -22.97 -3.49
N ASP A 532 25.05 -22.75 -4.68
CA ASP A 532 24.41 -21.48 -5.05
C ASP A 532 23.43 -20.99 -3.97
N ILE A 533 23.64 -19.76 -3.48
CA ILE A 533 22.62 -19.01 -2.73
C ILE A 533 21.64 -18.45 -3.76
N THR A 534 20.38 -18.83 -3.61
CA THR A 534 19.31 -18.43 -4.53
C THR A 534 18.44 -17.37 -3.86
N SER A 535 18.43 -16.16 -4.42
CA SER A 535 17.46 -15.13 -4.05
C SER A 535 16.13 -15.42 -4.74
N ASN A 536 15.13 -15.80 -3.97
CA ASN A 536 13.85 -16.27 -4.52
C ASN A 536 13.00 -15.07 -4.95
N ILE A 537 12.33 -15.18 -6.09
CA ILE A 537 11.35 -14.19 -6.55
C ILE A 537 10.12 -14.90 -7.11
N GLY A 538 8.94 -14.37 -6.85
CA GLY A 538 7.76 -14.82 -7.57
C GLY A 538 7.79 -14.26 -8.99
N LEU A 539 7.87 -15.13 -9.98
CA LEU A 539 7.91 -14.74 -11.39
C LEU A 539 6.79 -15.46 -12.15
N ALA A 540 5.93 -14.70 -12.81
CA ALA A 540 4.95 -15.21 -13.75
C ALA A 540 5.18 -14.59 -15.13
N VAL A 541 5.34 -15.44 -16.15
CA VAL A 541 5.47 -15.01 -17.54
C VAL A 541 4.13 -15.23 -18.25
N HIS A 542 3.53 -14.15 -18.73
CA HIS A 542 2.28 -14.13 -19.46
C HIS A 542 2.55 -14.11 -20.97
N THR A 543 2.40 -15.26 -21.61
CA THR A 543 2.47 -15.41 -23.07
C THR A 543 1.06 -15.29 -23.67
N GLY A 544 0.57 -14.06 -23.84
CA GLY A 544 -0.70 -13.76 -24.53
C GLY A 544 -0.54 -13.57 -26.04
N THR A 545 -1.56 -13.05 -26.72
CA THR A 545 -1.55 -12.72 -28.16
C THR A 545 -0.70 -11.50 -28.54
N GLY A 546 0.00 -10.90 -27.57
CA GLY A 546 0.93 -9.81 -27.81
C GLY A 546 2.23 -10.27 -28.47
N ILE A 547 2.91 -9.36 -29.18
CA ILE A 547 4.17 -9.63 -29.89
C ILE A 547 5.33 -9.98 -28.93
N LYS A 548 5.22 -9.59 -27.65
CA LYS A 548 6.20 -9.88 -26.60
C LYS A 548 5.49 -10.41 -25.34
N PRO A 549 6.10 -11.37 -24.61
CA PRO A 549 5.59 -11.80 -23.31
C PRO A 549 5.64 -10.65 -22.30
N LYS A 550 4.68 -10.64 -21.37
CA LYS A 550 4.71 -9.75 -20.20
C LYS A 550 5.15 -10.55 -18.97
N THR A 551 5.86 -9.93 -18.05
CA THR A 551 6.23 -10.57 -16.78
C THR A 551 5.56 -9.85 -15.62
N THR A 552 5.06 -10.63 -14.68
CA THR A 552 4.70 -10.16 -13.34
C THR A 552 5.78 -10.66 -12.39
N ARG A 553 6.38 -9.75 -11.64
CA ARG A 553 7.32 -10.08 -10.57
C ARG A 553 6.67 -9.71 -9.24
N THR A 554 6.57 -10.67 -8.34
CA THR A 554 6.25 -10.41 -6.94
C THR A 554 7.53 -10.50 -6.13
N VAL A 555 7.74 -9.51 -5.27
CA VAL A 555 8.87 -9.48 -4.36
C VAL A 555 8.57 -10.47 -3.23
N THR A 556 9.23 -11.61 -3.24
CA THR A 556 9.26 -12.57 -2.13
C THR A 556 10.70 -12.55 -1.63
N ASP A 557 11.06 -11.55 -0.84
CA ASP A 557 12.44 -11.22 -0.50
C ASP A 557 13.01 -12.21 0.54
N TYR A 558 13.42 -13.40 0.08
CA TYR A 558 14.06 -14.40 0.92
C TYR A 558 15.07 -15.24 0.14
N GLU A 559 16.09 -15.72 0.84
CA GLU A 559 17.14 -16.55 0.28
C GLU A 559 16.99 -18.03 0.65
N SER A 560 17.57 -18.90 -0.17
CA SER A 560 17.65 -20.33 0.10
C SER A 560 18.97 -20.87 -0.42
N GLY A 561 19.44 -21.95 0.17
CA GLY A 561 20.69 -22.56 -0.26
C GLY A 561 20.84 -23.98 0.26
N SER A 562 22.01 -24.55 -0.01
CA SER A 562 22.39 -25.84 0.53
C SER A 562 23.83 -25.80 1.03
N PHE A 563 24.06 -26.52 2.11
CA PHE A 563 25.34 -26.54 2.80
C PHE A 563 25.84 -27.98 2.90
N SER A 564 27.12 -28.19 2.59
CA SER A 564 27.81 -29.46 2.82
C SER A 564 29.18 -29.22 3.43
N ALA A 565 29.54 -30.00 4.44
CA ALA A 565 30.85 -29.92 5.08
C ALA A 565 31.24 -31.25 5.74
N ASP A 566 32.54 -31.42 5.98
CA ASP A 566 33.05 -32.55 6.76
C ASP A 566 32.85 -32.32 8.27
N LEU A 567 32.34 -33.34 8.95
CA LEU A 567 32.02 -33.32 10.37
C LEU A 567 33.21 -33.83 11.21
N LEU A 568 34.28 -33.04 11.28
CA LEU A 568 35.50 -33.38 12.03
C LEU A 568 35.95 -32.26 12.97
N THR A 569 36.76 -32.59 13.98
CA THR A 569 37.55 -31.59 14.74
C THR A 569 38.99 -32.02 14.81
N ILE A 570 39.86 -31.05 15.04
CA ILE A 570 41.24 -31.29 15.42
C ILE A 570 41.34 -31.15 16.94
N ASN A 571 41.86 -32.18 17.60
CA ASN A 571 42.19 -32.11 19.02
C ASN A 571 43.57 -31.42 19.15
N CYS A 572 43.66 -30.42 20.03
CA CYS A 572 44.89 -29.67 20.27
C CYS A 572 45.41 -29.98 21.68
N PRO A 573 46.74 -30.18 21.89
CA PRO A 573 47.83 -29.93 20.94
C PRO A 573 48.27 -31.15 20.10
N ASP A 574 47.63 -32.31 20.24
CA ASP A 574 48.04 -33.57 19.61
C ASP A 574 47.77 -33.64 18.10
N GLY A 575 47.03 -32.68 17.54
CA GLY A 575 46.75 -32.55 16.12
C GLY A 575 45.90 -33.69 15.56
N ARG A 576 45.26 -34.49 16.44
CA ARG A 576 44.51 -35.67 16.05
C ARG A 576 43.14 -35.28 15.52
N ILE A 577 42.79 -35.81 14.36
CA ILE A 577 41.45 -35.66 13.79
C ILE A 577 40.50 -36.58 14.55
N VAL A 578 39.40 -36.01 15.03
CA VAL A 578 38.34 -36.74 15.74
C VAL A 578 37.04 -36.64 14.94
N ASP A 579 36.73 -37.74 14.27
CA ASP A 579 35.44 -38.07 13.67
C ASP A 579 34.95 -39.37 14.31
N ASN A 580 33.81 -39.30 15.00
CA ASN A 580 33.27 -40.45 15.73
C ASN A 580 31.74 -40.44 15.75
N ILE A 581 31.18 -41.60 16.10
CA ILE A 581 29.72 -41.79 16.12
C ILE A 581 29.00 -40.86 17.11
N ASP A 582 29.65 -40.43 18.19
CA ASP A 582 29.04 -39.54 19.17
C ASP A 582 28.86 -38.13 18.61
N ARG A 583 29.82 -37.65 17.82
CA ARG A 583 29.69 -36.39 17.07
C ARG A 583 28.58 -36.47 16.03
N VAL A 584 28.50 -37.58 15.31
CA VAL A 584 27.43 -37.83 14.34
C VAL A 584 26.06 -37.82 15.03
N LYS A 585 25.92 -38.44 16.21
CA LYS A 585 24.69 -38.41 17.01
C LYS A 585 24.37 -36.99 17.51
N ALA A 586 25.36 -36.24 17.98
CA ALA A 586 25.20 -34.86 18.44
C ALA A 586 24.70 -33.96 17.30
N TRP A 587 25.35 -33.99 16.14
CA TRP A 587 24.92 -33.27 14.94
C TRP A 587 23.50 -33.67 14.52
N THR A 588 23.20 -34.98 14.47
CA THR A 588 21.87 -35.47 14.09
C THR A 588 20.79 -34.97 15.04
N LYS A 589 21.09 -34.88 16.35
CA LYS A 589 20.17 -34.35 17.34
C LYS A 589 19.97 -32.83 17.18
N PHE A 590 21.06 -32.10 16.91
CA PHE A 590 21.05 -30.67 16.68
C PHE A 590 20.21 -30.28 15.45
N ILE A 591 20.55 -30.83 14.28
CA ILE A 591 19.95 -30.43 12.99
C ILE A 591 18.49 -30.91 12.83
N LYS A 592 18.08 -31.95 13.57
CA LYS A 592 16.68 -32.43 13.62
C LYS A 592 15.87 -31.79 14.75
N GLY A 593 16.45 -30.85 15.50
CA GLY A 593 15.72 -30.11 16.52
C GLY A 593 14.53 -29.37 15.90
N LYS A 594 13.40 -29.34 16.61
CA LYS A 594 12.22 -28.55 16.19
C LYS A 594 12.43 -27.08 16.56
N ASN A 595 13.42 -26.46 15.95
CA ASN A 595 13.87 -25.11 16.24
C ASN A 595 14.13 -24.38 14.91
N ASP A 596 13.99 -23.06 14.92
CA ASP A 596 14.59 -22.23 13.88
C ASP A 596 16.11 -22.14 14.13
N PHE A 597 16.87 -21.76 13.10
CA PHE A 597 18.32 -21.59 13.21
C PHE A 597 18.76 -20.21 12.74
N MET A 598 19.83 -19.68 13.33
CA MET A 598 20.56 -18.55 12.75
C MET A 598 21.78 -19.08 12.02
N LEU A 599 21.89 -18.79 10.72
CA LEU A 599 23.00 -19.18 9.86
C LEU A 599 23.85 -17.94 9.55
N LYS A 600 25.18 -18.07 9.66
CA LYS A 600 26.13 -17.01 9.29
C LYS A 600 27.08 -17.51 8.22
N SER A 601 27.28 -16.72 7.17
CA SER A 601 28.23 -17.02 6.11
C SER A 601 29.64 -16.52 6.42
N HIS A 602 30.64 -17.05 5.72
CA HIS A 602 32.03 -16.58 5.81
C HIS A 602 32.27 -15.19 5.17
N LYS A 603 31.24 -14.61 4.52
CA LYS A 603 31.27 -13.28 3.88
C LYS A 603 30.53 -12.21 4.67
N GLY A 604 29.67 -12.61 5.60
CA GLY A 604 29.03 -11.69 6.54
C GLY A 604 27.52 -11.75 6.57
N ASP A 605 26.90 -12.55 5.70
CA ASP A 605 25.45 -12.72 5.68
C ASP A 605 24.99 -13.42 6.95
N VAL A 606 23.82 -13.01 7.45
CA VAL A 606 23.20 -13.59 8.64
C VAL A 606 21.72 -13.77 8.35
N TRP A 607 21.26 -15.02 8.39
CA TRP A 607 19.88 -15.38 8.09
C TRP A 607 19.23 -16.07 9.29
N ILE A 608 17.92 -15.90 9.43
CA ILE A 608 17.09 -16.82 10.22
C ILE A 608 16.51 -17.84 9.25
N ILE A 609 16.85 -19.10 9.45
CA ILE A 609 16.54 -20.18 8.52
C ILE A 609 15.73 -21.29 9.17
N ASN A 610 15.05 -22.04 8.33
CA ASN A 610 14.57 -23.38 8.63
C ASN A 610 15.20 -24.39 7.67
N ILE A 611 15.24 -25.65 8.09
CA ILE A 611 15.78 -26.75 7.30
C ILE A 611 14.68 -27.25 6.36
N SER A 612 14.88 -27.07 5.06
CA SER A 612 13.83 -27.23 4.04
C SER A 612 13.74 -28.64 3.44
N ASP A 613 14.78 -29.46 3.58
CA ASP A 613 14.79 -30.88 3.19
C ASP A 613 15.51 -31.74 4.25
N ASN A 614 15.37 -33.06 4.15
CA ASN A 614 15.97 -34.03 5.05
C ASN A 614 17.51 -33.92 5.07
N PRO A 615 18.11 -33.59 6.23
CA PRO A 615 19.57 -33.60 6.36
C PRO A 615 20.13 -34.98 6.09
N THR A 616 21.18 -35.05 5.29
CA THR A 616 21.87 -36.30 4.92
C THR A 616 23.28 -36.34 5.47
N ARG A 617 23.83 -37.56 5.56
CA ARG A 617 25.25 -37.79 5.87
C ARG A 617 25.79 -38.94 5.03
N ILE A 618 27.04 -38.85 4.63
CA ILE A 618 27.75 -39.88 3.86
C ILE A 618 29.08 -40.17 4.56
N TYR A 619 29.47 -41.44 4.65
CA TYR A 619 30.80 -41.83 5.12
C TYR A 619 31.71 -42.02 3.91
N ASP A 620 32.72 -41.18 3.78
CA ASP A 620 33.72 -41.30 2.73
C ASP A 620 34.74 -42.38 3.11
N SER A 621 34.43 -43.61 2.68
CA SER A 621 35.31 -44.76 2.81
C SER A 621 36.54 -44.72 1.88
N THR A 622 36.64 -43.71 1.00
CA THR A 622 37.79 -43.51 0.11
C THR A 622 38.87 -42.62 0.73
N SER A 623 38.51 -41.76 1.68
CA SER A 623 39.48 -41.01 2.49
C SER A 623 40.22 -41.94 3.46
N VAL A 624 41.53 -41.68 3.67
CA VAL A 624 42.36 -42.41 4.66
C VAL A 624 41.79 -42.30 6.09
N LEU A 625 40.93 -41.30 6.33
CA LEU A 625 40.39 -40.95 7.64
C LEU A 625 38.93 -41.41 7.83
N GLY A 626 38.26 -41.91 6.80
CA GLY A 626 36.87 -42.35 6.88
C GLY A 626 35.89 -41.23 7.23
N LEU A 627 36.07 -40.04 6.65
CA LEU A 627 35.37 -38.81 7.05
C LEU A 627 33.85 -38.89 6.85
N THR A 628 33.10 -38.28 7.77
CA THR A 628 31.67 -38.09 7.68
C THR A 628 31.37 -36.74 7.05
N ASN A 629 30.80 -36.73 5.85
CA ASN A 629 30.29 -35.52 5.22
C ASN A 629 28.80 -35.34 5.54
N ILE A 630 28.40 -34.14 5.94
CA ILE A 630 27.00 -33.76 6.21
C ILE A 630 26.48 -32.84 5.12
N LYS A 631 25.17 -32.90 4.86
CA LYS A 631 24.48 -31.98 3.94
C LYS A 631 23.09 -31.62 4.47
N TYR A 632 22.70 -30.36 4.31
CA TYR A 632 21.34 -29.89 4.53
C TYR A 632 20.98 -28.74 3.59
N ASP A 633 19.69 -28.61 3.30
CA ASP A 633 19.14 -27.50 2.53
C ASP A 633 18.38 -26.57 3.49
N TRP A 634 18.41 -25.27 3.21
CA TRP A 634 17.85 -24.25 4.08
C TRP A 634 17.05 -23.21 3.30
N ILE A 635 16.10 -22.60 3.99
CA ILE A 635 15.28 -21.49 3.52
C ILE A 635 15.24 -20.42 4.60
N GLU A 636 15.44 -19.17 4.21
CA GLU A 636 15.23 -18.02 5.08
C GLU A 636 13.75 -17.88 5.42
N VAL A 637 13.46 -17.65 6.70
CA VAL A 637 12.10 -17.55 7.22
C VAL A 637 11.81 -16.22 7.90
N GLU A 638 12.83 -15.45 8.27
CA GLU A 638 12.72 -14.11 8.88
C GLU A 638 13.99 -13.30 8.61
N ASP A 639 13.85 -11.97 8.49
CA ASP A 639 14.99 -11.05 8.44
C ASP A 639 15.65 -10.98 9.83
N ILE A 640 16.99 -11.05 9.86
CA ILE A 640 17.79 -10.94 11.10
C ILE A 640 17.54 -9.63 11.85
N ASN A 641 17.21 -8.54 11.15
CA ASN A 641 16.93 -7.24 11.70
C ASN A 641 15.52 -7.15 12.31
N ASP A 642 14.62 -8.09 12.00
CA ASP A 642 13.25 -8.17 12.51
C ASP A 642 13.07 -9.16 13.67
N VAL A 643 14.16 -9.76 14.14
CA VAL A 643 14.17 -10.62 15.32
C VAL A 643 15.07 -10.07 16.42
N ILE A 644 14.87 -10.56 17.64
CA ILE A 644 15.74 -10.26 18.78
C ILE A 644 16.28 -11.57 19.33
N ILE A 645 17.61 -11.67 19.39
CA ILE A 645 18.31 -12.86 19.86
C ILE A 645 19.09 -12.51 21.13
N ILE A 646 18.80 -13.22 22.21
CA ILE A 646 19.54 -13.12 23.46
C ILE A 646 20.43 -14.34 23.70
N ARG A 647 21.44 -14.12 24.53
CA ARG A 647 22.39 -15.14 24.99
C ARG A 647 22.10 -15.59 26.41
#